data_AF-A0A8T1WHK7-F1
#
_entry.id   AF-A0A8T1WHK7-F1
#
_cell.length_a   1.000
_cell.length_b   1.000
_cell.length_c   1.000
_cell.angle_alpha   90.00
_cell.angle_beta   90.00
_cell.angle_gamma   90.00
#
_symmetry.space_group_name_H-M   'P 1'
#
loop_
_entity.id
_entity.type
_entity.pdbx_description
1 polymer ?
#
loop_
_entity_poly.entity_id
_entity_poly.type
_entity_poly.pdbx_seq_one_letter_code
_entity_poly.pdbx_strand_id
1 'polypeptide(L)'
;MAEDAVAPASASATAAPASVDAMDGAFFSFPYEPYSIQLDLMRQIWTTLERGHCGIFESPTGTGKSISLICGALTWLAKHTDEYGLLQSVAKADTTAAESETPKESAEPSWLGDFEQKTADREVKYRQQMARGALAGIEKLRLEPEATTKKRKMQIAYNHNERKRVHPSGSSRESRQDGEEDDQHLVDPYDSDRVGRRNSDSDDESAATSRGRFGDEKPDFGVVKIIYCSRTHSQISQFVREIRKTAFADHIRVVSLGSRKNLCTNRKVTSLNSDLRMADKCLDMMQSSKTENGKKVGKCPFYEKELLGHYKDYALAHVQDIEDLHMLGEDMSICSYYGTRESVPLAQIVTVPYSMLLSKNTRETLGIALEDNIVIFDEAHNIIDAINNTYKVEITSKQLVVARRTLWSYFSKYEKRFKGKNAFYIKQLLSILESLTKFLRQLSKSAGKAASAGEDEDGATGAQMMTINDFLFSARIDHFNMFKILEYLGESGLAKKLMGFVDSSGSGTPAIAPAPATDDPDEGFESRHISPLRTVEALLKALTSAGGDGRILAQPHSASKGVEGLIRFILLNPVIHFQEIVKRSRSVILAGGTMQPVSQVIDQLFSSVPRGEIDLFSCGHVIPPENLLGFSLASGPSQKHLEFTYSRRGHVAALDELGRILLNLARIVPGGVVVFFPSYRFEENAVRRWQATKQYEQIEAKKAIFSEPKKSDELAEVLTQYSGACSRGSRNGGGAILLSVVGGKMSEGINFSDELARCVVMVGMPYPNARDAELVEKMAFLDKKSPGSGRQFYESLCMKAVNQSIGTFDVGSPSQYCC
;
A
#
# COMPACT_ATOMS: atom_id res chain seq x y z
N MET A 1 -44.62 -57.76 -33.13
CA MET A 1 -43.16 -57.63 -33.01
C MET A 1 -42.88 -56.18 -32.69
N ALA A 2 -42.73 -55.88 -31.41
CA ALA A 2 -42.39 -54.58 -30.89
C ALA A 2 -40.91 -54.61 -30.58
N GLU A 3 -40.13 -53.63 -31.05
CA GLU A 3 -38.78 -53.39 -30.54
C GLU A 3 -38.55 -51.88 -30.37
N ASP A 4 -37.94 -51.61 -29.22
CA ASP A 4 -37.80 -50.35 -28.51
C ASP A 4 -36.61 -49.50 -28.98
N ALA A 5 -36.66 -48.25 -28.51
CA ALA A 5 -35.70 -47.17 -28.63
C ALA A 5 -34.29 -47.47 -28.10
N VAL A 6 -33.28 -46.85 -28.73
CA VAL A 6 -32.01 -46.46 -28.09
C VAL A 6 -31.60 -45.08 -28.63
N ALA A 7 -31.49 -44.10 -27.74
CA ALA A 7 -30.94 -42.77 -28.00
C ALA A 7 -29.40 -42.76 -27.84
N PRO A 8 -28.63 -41.98 -28.60
CA PRO A 8 -27.24 -41.70 -28.27
C PRO A 8 -27.06 -40.32 -27.61
N ALA A 9 -26.11 -40.32 -26.68
CA ALA A 9 -25.78 -39.30 -25.70
C ALA A 9 -25.30 -37.95 -26.27
N SER A 10 -25.61 -36.89 -25.53
CA SER A 10 -25.10 -35.53 -25.71
C SER A 10 -23.60 -35.45 -25.38
N ALA A 11 -22.77 -35.25 -26.41
CA ALA A 11 -21.37 -34.89 -26.25
C ALA A 11 -21.26 -33.41 -25.84
N SER A 12 -20.51 -33.15 -24.76
CA SER A 12 -20.17 -31.83 -24.24
C SER A 12 -19.38 -31.03 -25.27
N ALA A 13 -19.92 -29.90 -25.72
CA ALA A 13 -19.24 -28.96 -26.60
C ALA A 13 -18.10 -28.26 -25.85
N THR A 14 -16.86 -28.54 -26.25
CA THR A 14 -15.69 -27.74 -25.91
C THR A 14 -15.81 -26.38 -26.61
N ALA A 15 -15.81 -25.30 -25.84
CA ALA A 15 -15.97 -23.94 -26.35
C ALA A 15 -14.72 -23.50 -27.12
N ALA A 16 -14.89 -23.15 -28.40
CA ALA A 16 -13.92 -22.38 -29.17
C ALA A 16 -13.76 -20.97 -28.57
N PRO A 17 -12.61 -20.29 -28.74
CA PRO A 17 -12.43 -18.92 -28.25
C PRO A 17 -13.48 -18.01 -28.91
N ALA A 18 -14.33 -17.39 -28.08
CA ALA A 18 -15.35 -16.47 -28.55
C ALA A 18 -14.69 -15.34 -29.34
N SER A 19 -15.18 -15.05 -30.55
CA SER A 19 -14.77 -13.86 -31.30
C SER A 19 -14.97 -12.62 -30.43
N VAL A 20 -14.02 -11.67 -30.42
CA VAL A 20 -14.04 -10.47 -29.57
C VAL A 20 -15.36 -9.67 -29.71
N ASP A 21 -15.99 -9.72 -30.88
CA ASP A 21 -17.29 -9.07 -31.15
C ASP A 21 -18.49 -9.71 -30.43
N ALA A 22 -18.37 -10.97 -29.97
CA ALA A 22 -19.41 -11.67 -29.21
C ALA A 22 -19.35 -11.41 -27.69
N MET A 23 -18.35 -10.66 -27.22
CA MET A 23 -18.20 -10.28 -25.82
C MET A 23 -18.95 -8.97 -25.54
N ASP A 24 -20.25 -9.06 -25.33
CA ASP A 24 -21.15 -7.95 -25.01
C ASP A 24 -21.34 -7.76 -23.49
N GLY A 25 -22.24 -6.85 -23.09
CA GLY A 25 -22.48 -6.58 -21.66
C GLY A 25 -23.00 -7.79 -20.89
N ALA A 26 -23.77 -8.66 -21.55
CA ALA A 26 -24.28 -9.89 -20.96
C ALA A 26 -23.16 -10.91 -20.76
N PHE A 27 -22.22 -11.03 -21.70
CA PHE A 27 -21.03 -11.87 -21.55
C PHE A 27 -20.26 -11.54 -20.26
N PHE A 28 -20.11 -10.24 -19.95
CA PHE A 28 -19.40 -9.78 -18.77
C PHE A 28 -20.24 -9.69 -17.49
N SER A 29 -21.52 -10.04 -17.55
CA SER A 29 -22.48 -9.86 -16.45
C SER A 29 -22.46 -8.43 -15.89
N PHE A 30 -22.35 -7.45 -16.78
CA PHE A 30 -22.30 -6.04 -16.41
C PHE A 30 -23.69 -5.61 -15.88
N PRO A 31 -23.78 -4.89 -14.75
CA PRO A 31 -25.07 -4.64 -14.08
C PRO A 31 -25.95 -3.60 -14.77
N TYR A 32 -25.43 -2.90 -15.77
CA TYR A 32 -26.14 -1.88 -16.55
C TYR A 32 -25.92 -2.11 -18.05
N GLU A 33 -26.45 -1.25 -18.91
CA GLU A 33 -26.02 -1.20 -20.31
C GLU A 33 -24.64 -0.53 -20.38
N PRO A 34 -23.57 -1.25 -20.77
CA PRO A 34 -22.22 -0.70 -20.75
C PRO A 34 -22.01 0.26 -21.93
N TYR A 35 -21.26 1.33 -21.71
CA TYR A 35 -20.75 2.17 -22.79
C TYR A 35 -19.76 1.38 -23.66
N SER A 36 -19.60 1.77 -24.92
CA SER A 36 -18.62 1.17 -25.84
C SER A 36 -17.21 1.13 -25.23
N ILE A 37 -16.78 2.25 -24.63
CA ILE A 37 -15.51 2.38 -23.92
C ILE A 37 -15.36 1.36 -22.78
N GLN A 38 -16.45 1.06 -22.05
CA GLN A 38 -16.43 0.09 -20.96
C GLN A 38 -16.32 -1.34 -21.50
N LEU A 39 -17.00 -1.65 -22.61
CA LEU A 39 -16.87 -2.94 -23.31
C LEU A 39 -15.46 -3.16 -23.82
N ASP A 40 -14.85 -2.15 -24.46
CA ASP A 40 -13.49 -2.24 -24.99
C ASP A 40 -12.48 -2.47 -23.86
N LEU A 41 -12.64 -1.77 -22.73
CA LEU A 41 -11.83 -2.01 -21.54
C LEU A 41 -11.97 -3.45 -21.03
N MET A 42 -13.20 -3.96 -20.89
CA MET A 42 -13.45 -5.33 -20.42
C MET A 42 -12.89 -6.41 -21.36
N ARG A 43 -13.04 -6.23 -22.68
CA ARG A 43 -12.49 -7.12 -23.72
C ARG A 43 -10.97 -7.16 -23.69
N GLN A 44 -10.34 -6.00 -23.52
CA GLN A 44 -8.90 -5.93 -23.43
C GLN A 44 -8.38 -6.58 -22.15
N ILE A 45 -9.03 -6.33 -21.00
CA ILE A 45 -8.69 -7.02 -19.73
C ILE A 45 -8.78 -8.53 -19.90
N TRP A 46 -9.89 -9.02 -20.46
CA TRP A 46 -10.08 -10.45 -20.73
C TRP A 46 -8.94 -11.02 -21.57
N THR A 47 -8.61 -10.35 -22.68
CA THR A 47 -7.57 -10.81 -23.62
C THR A 47 -6.18 -10.83 -22.98
N THR A 48 -5.85 -9.82 -22.17
CA THR A 48 -4.58 -9.77 -21.42
C THR A 48 -4.48 -10.90 -20.40
N LEU A 49 -5.57 -11.20 -19.68
CA LEU A 49 -5.61 -12.31 -18.72
C LEU A 49 -5.50 -13.68 -19.42
N GLU A 50 -6.14 -13.82 -20.59
CA GLU A 50 -6.09 -15.02 -21.40
C GLU A 50 -4.67 -15.37 -21.84
N ARG A 51 -3.92 -14.35 -22.28
CA ARG A 51 -2.51 -14.48 -22.70
C ARG A 51 -1.52 -14.59 -21.54
N GLY A 52 -1.94 -14.31 -20.30
CA GLY A 52 -1.02 -14.21 -19.16
C GLY A 52 -0.05 -13.02 -19.27
N HIS A 53 -0.42 -11.98 -20.01
CA HIS A 53 0.41 -10.80 -20.21
C HIS A 53 0.36 -9.84 -19.02
N CYS A 54 1.27 -8.87 -18.98
CA CYS A 54 1.14 -7.69 -18.12
C CYS A 54 0.35 -6.62 -18.86
N GLY A 55 -0.62 -5.99 -18.21
CA GLY A 55 -1.45 -4.96 -18.84
C GLY A 55 -1.36 -3.61 -18.13
N ILE A 56 -1.25 -2.53 -18.90
CA ILE A 56 -1.37 -1.15 -18.40
C ILE A 56 -2.60 -0.51 -19.02
N PHE A 57 -3.58 -0.23 -18.17
CA PHE A 57 -4.90 0.27 -18.54
C PHE A 57 -5.11 1.68 -18.00
N GLU A 58 -5.31 2.60 -18.93
CA GLU A 58 -5.69 3.97 -18.64
C GLU A 58 -7.19 4.15 -18.90
N SER A 59 -7.92 4.55 -17.86
CA SER A 59 -9.35 4.81 -17.94
C SER A 59 -9.70 6.07 -17.14
N PRO A 60 -10.15 7.17 -17.78
CA PRO A 60 -10.46 8.42 -17.11
C PRO A 60 -11.43 8.24 -15.94
N THR A 61 -11.38 9.17 -14.97
CA THR A 61 -12.31 9.23 -13.85
C THR A 61 -13.75 9.36 -14.36
N GLY A 62 -14.72 8.78 -13.63
CA GLY A 62 -16.14 8.81 -14.01
C GLY A 62 -16.59 7.80 -15.08
N THR A 63 -15.67 7.11 -15.77
CA THR A 63 -16.00 6.16 -16.86
C THR A 63 -16.43 4.76 -16.38
N GLY A 64 -16.53 4.51 -15.07
CA GLY A 64 -16.86 3.19 -14.52
C GLY A 64 -15.68 2.21 -14.48
N LYS A 65 -14.43 2.70 -14.47
CA LYS A 65 -13.20 1.88 -14.42
C LYS A 65 -13.28 0.70 -13.43
N SER A 66 -13.64 0.95 -12.17
CA SER A 66 -13.65 -0.10 -11.14
C SER A 66 -14.64 -1.22 -11.47
N ILE A 67 -15.84 -0.89 -11.98
CA ILE A 67 -16.84 -1.90 -12.31
C ILE A 67 -16.49 -2.67 -13.58
N SER A 68 -15.88 -2.02 -14.57
CA SER A 68 -15.33 -2.69 -15.76
C SER A 68 -14.16 -3.61 -15.41
N LEU A 69 -13.27 -3.20 -14.50
CA LEU A 69 -12.19 -4.06 -13.98
C LEU A 69 -12.74 -5.30 -13.29
N ILE A 70 -13.76 -5.13 -12.44
CA ILE A 70 -14.44 -6.23 -11.76
C ILE A 70 -15.06 -7.18 -12.78
N CYS A 71 -15.90 -6.69 -13.69
CA CYS A 71 -16.63 -7.54 -14.63
C CYS A 71 -15.67 -8.26 -15.59
N GLY A 72 -14.66 -7.57 -16.14
CA GLY A 72 -13.66 -8.19 -17.01
C GLY A 72 -12.89 -9.32 -16.32
N ALA A 73 -12.36 -9.06 -15.11
CA ALA A 73 -11.54 -10.04 -14.39
C ALA A 73 -12.38 -11.19 -13.79
N LEU A 74 -13.56 -10.91 -13.23
CA LEU A 74 -14.42 -11.94 -12.65
C LEU A 74 -15.08 -12.83 -13.69
N THR A 75 -15.41 -12.29 -14.86
CA THR A 75 -15.88 -13.13 -15.96
C THR A 75 -14.78 -14.10 -16.36
N TRP A 76 -13.52 -13.64 -16.46
CA TRP A 76 -12.38 -14.51 -16.77
C TRP A 76 -12.24 -15.61 -15.72
N LEU A 77 -12.29 -15.26 -14.44
CA LEU A 77 -12.19 -16.23 -13.35
C LEU A 77 -13.35 -17.25 -13.41
N ALA A 78 -14.59 -16.79 -13.57
CA ALA A 78 -15.77 -17.64 -13.57
C ALA A 78 -15.80 -18.65 -14.74
N LYS A 79 -15.23 -18.28 -15.90
CA LYS A 79 -15.18 -19.15 -17.08
C LYS A 79 -14.00 -20.11 -17.09
N HIS A 80 -12.92 -19.80 -16.39
CA HIS A 80 -11.71 -20.62 -16.34
C HIS A 80 -11.58 -21.45 -15.06
N THR A 81 -12.48 -21.28 -14.10
CA THR A 81 -12.49 -22.05 -12.86
C THR A 81 -13.75 -22.89 -12.71
N ASP A 82 -13.63 -24.03 -12.04
CA ASP A 82 -14.79 -24.80 -11.60
C ASP A 82 -15.51 -24.13 -10.41
N GLU A 83 -16.60 -24.74 -9.93
CA GLU A 83 -17.36 -24.26 -8.77
C GLU A 83 -16.51 -24.10 -7.49
N TYR A 84 -15.41 -24.84 -7.41
CA TYR A 84 -14.46 -24.79 -6.30
C TYR A 84 -13.40 -23.70 -6.48
N GLY A 85 -13.31 -23.07 -7.65
CA GLY A 85 -12.33 -22.05 -7.97
C GLY A 85 -10.98 -22.60 -8.44
N LEU A 86 -10.92 -23.88 -8.84
CA LEU A 86 -9.73 -24.51 -9.39
C LEU A 86 -9.65 -24.24 -10.90
N LEU A 87 -8.46 -23.94 -11.39
CA LEU A 87 -8.25 -23.70 -12.82
C LEU A 87 -8.59 -24.96 -13.61
N GLN A 88 -9.52 -24.85 -14.56
CA GLN A 88 -9.75 -25.89 -15.54
C GLN A 88 -8.52 -25.94 -16.46
N SER A 89 -8.10 -27.13 -16.89
CA SER A 89 -6.91 -27.28 -17.75
C SER A 89 -7.06 -26.40 -18.99
N VAL A 90 -6.40 -25.24 -18.99
CA VAL A 90 -6.26 -24.43 -20.19
C VAL A 90 -5.39 -25.26 -21.11
N ALA A 91 -5.95 -25.76 -22.21
CA ALA A 91 -5.12 -26.29 -23.28
C ALA A 91 -4.14 -25.17 -23.63
N LYS A 92 -2.86 -25.31 -23.26
CA LYS A 92 -1.83 -24.35 -23.62
C LYS A 92 -1.91 -24.19 -25.13
N ALA A 93 -2.41 -23.05 -25.59
CA ALA A 93 -2.40 -22.68 -26.98
C ALA A 93 -0.97 -22.24 -27.35
N ASP A 94 -0.03 -23.17 -27.28
CA ASP A 94 1.29 -23.06 -27.90
C ASP A 94 1.35 -24.12 -28.99
N THR A 95 1.02 -23.73 -30.23
CA THR A 95 1.59 -24.23 -31.48
C THR A 95 0.96 -23.52 -32.68
N THR A 96 1.31 -22.24 -32.86
CA THR A 96 1.32 -21.62 -34.21
C THR A 96 2.69 -21.00 -34.45
N ALA A 97 3.71 -21.85 -34.48
CA ALA A 97 5.03 -21.59 -35.07
C ALA A 97 5.82 -22.90 -35.19
N ALA A 98 5.28 -23.86 -35.95
CA ALA A 98 6.02 -25.05 -36.37
C ALA A 98 5.46 -25.56 -37.71
N GLU A 99 5.41 -24.66 -38.71
CA GLU A 99 5.49 -25.11 -40.10
C GLU A 99 6.94 -24.87 -40.56
N SER A 100 7.53 -25.91 -41.13
CA SER A 100 8.92 -26.08 -41.58
C SER A 100 9.96 -26.24 -40.47
N GLU A 101 10.20 -27.49 -40.04
CA GLU A 101 11.48 -28.20 -40.27
C GLU A 101 11.41 -29.64 -39.71
N THR A 102 12.04 -30.55 -40.45
CA THR A 102 12.18 -32.01 -40.32
C THR A 102 11.98 -32.69 -38.94
N PRO A 103 11.37 -33.90 -38.88
CA PRO A 103 11.21 -34.65 -37.64
C PRO A 103 12.56 -35.19 -37.15
N LYS A 104 13.00 -34.74 -35.97
CA LYS A 104 14.05 -35.42 -35.19
C LYS A 104 13.39 -36.26 -34.11
N GLU A 105 13.63 -37.56 -34.18
CA GLU A 105 13.33 -38.55 -33.15
C GLU A 105 14.09 -38.22 -31.86
N SER A 106 13.39 -37.77 -30.83
CA SER A 106 13.78 -38.00 -29.43
C SER A 106 12.66 -38.76 -28.75
N ALA A 107 12.90 -40.05 -28.52
CA ALA A 107 11.95 -40.99 -27.97
C ALA A 107 11.72 -40.78 -26.48
N GLU A 108 10.73 -39.97 -26.13
CA GLU A 108 10.03 -40.11 -24.86
C GLU A 108 8.89 -41.14 -25.04
N PRO A 109 8.82 -42.21 -24.22
CA PRO A 109 7.80 -43.24 -24.39
C PRO A 109 6.38 -42.70 -24.13
N SER A 110 5.42 -43.03 -25.00
CA SER A 110 3.99 -42.66 -24.88
C SER A 110 3.36 -42.99 -23.50
N TRP A 111 3.87 -43.99 -22.79
CA TRP A 111 3.37 -44.36 -21.46
C TRP A 111 3.76 -43.35 -20.36
N LEU A 112 4.83 -42.57 -20.57
CA LEU A 112 5.28 -41.55 -19.62
C LEU A 112 4.30 -40.37 -19.61
N GLY A 113 3.88 -39.89 -20.79
CA GLY A 113 2.84 -38.86 -20.92
C GLY A 113 1.47 -39.31 -20.41
N ASP A 114 1.09 -40.58 -20.66
CA ASP A 114 -0.14 -41.17 -20.10
C ASP A 114 -0.08 -41.30 -18.57
N PHE A 115 1.11 -41.56 -18.01
CA PHE A 115 1.33 -41.63 -16.57
C PHE A 115 1.26 -40.24 -15.94
N GLU A 116 1.91 -39.24 -16.55
CA GLU A 116 1.90 -37.85 -16.13
C GLU A 116 0.48 -37.26 -16.13
N GLN A 117 -0.30 -37.51 -17.19
CA GLN A 117 -1.72 -37.12 -17.26
C GLN A 117 -2.55 -37.82 -16.17
N LYS A 118 -2.38 -39.13 -15.97
CA LYS A 118 -3.10 -39.86 -14.89
C LYS A 118 -2.72 -39.36 -13.50
N THR A 119 -1.47 -38.97 -13.27
CA THR A 119 -1.05 -38.36 -12.00
C THR A 119 -1.63 -36.97 -11.82
N ALA A 120 -1.65 -36.14 -12.87
CA ALA A 120 -2.26 -34.81 -12.83
C ALA A 120 -3.77 -34.89 -12.57
N ASP A 121 -4.49 -35.81 -13.23
CA ASP A 121 -5.92 -36.02 -13.02
C ASP A 121 -6.25 -36.47 -11.60
N ARG A 122 -5.41 -37.32 -11.01
CA ARG A 122 -5.55 -37.75 -9.61
C ARG A 122 -5.34 -36.59 -8.64
N GLU A 123 -4.35 -35.75 -8.90
CA GLU A 123 -4.05 -34.56 -8.10
C GLU A 123 -5.21 -33.56 -8.17
N VAL A 124 -5.75 -33.28 -9.35
CA VAL A 124 -6.92 -32.40 -9.52
C VAL A 124 -8.14 -32.94 -8.76
N LYS A 125 -8.45 -34.24 -8.87
CA LYS A 125 -9.56 -34.86 -8.13
C LYS A 125 -9.37 -34.79 -6.61
N TYR A 126 -8.15 -34.99 -6.13
CA TYR A 126 -7.82 -34.85 -4.71
C TYR A 126 -8.05 -33.42 -4.23
N ARG A 127 -7.59 -32.41 -4.99
CA ARG A 127 -7.84 -30.99 -4.68
C ARG A 127 -9.32 -30.64 -4.68
N GLN A 128 -10.09 -31.14 -5.65
CA GLN A 128 -11.55 -30.98 -5.69
C GLN A 128 -12.23 -31.56 -4.45
N GLN A 129 -11.84 -32.76 -4.02
CA GLN A 129 -12.41 -33.38 -2.82
C GLN A 129 -12.10 -32.56 -1.55
N MET A 130 -10.87 -32.05 -1.43
CA MET A 130 -10.45 -31.19 -0.32
C MET A 130 -11.20 -29.86 -0.31
N ALA A 131 -11.29 -29.19 -1.46
CA ALA A 131 -12.02 -27.92 -1.60
C ALA A 131 -13.52 -28.10 -1.31
N ARG A 132 -14.14 -29.18 -1.81
CA ARG A 132 -15.54 -29.52 -1.55
C ARG A 132 -15.82 -29.68 -0.06
N GLY A 133 -14.99 -30.43 0.66
CA GLY A 133 -15.12 -30.58 2.11
C GLY A 133 -15.00 -29.25 2.86
N ALA A 134 -14.10 -28.37 2.42
CA ALA A 134 -13.87 -27.07 3.02
C ALA A 134 -14.96 -26.02 2.71
N LEU A 135 -15.69 -26.19 1.59
CA LEU A 135 -16.76 -25.29 1.13
C LEU A 135 -18.15 -25.69 1.61
N ALA A 136 -18.36 -26.94 2.05
CA ALA A 136 -19.66 -27.44 2.50
C ALA A 136 -20.30 -26.57 3.61
N GLY A 137 -19.49 -26.01 4.52
CA GLY A 137 -19.96 -25.10 5.56
C GLY A 137 -20.48 -23.76 5.00
N ILE A 138 -19.81 -23.23 3.97
CA ILE A 138 -20.16 -21.98 3.30
C ILE A 138 -21.46 -22.15 2.50
N GLU A 139 -21.58 -23.25 1.75
CA GLU A 139 -22.77 -23.54 0.95
C GLU A 139 -24.02 -23.72 1.81
N LYS A 140 -23.90 -24.43 2.93
CA LYS A 140 -24.99 -24.55 3.91
C LYS A 140 -25.46 -23.20 4.44
N LEU A 141 -24.53 -22.27 4.71
CA LEU A 141 -24.87 -20.93 5.17
C LEU A 141 -25.57 -20.08 4.11
N ARG A 142 -25.27 -20.29 2.82
CA ARG A 142 -25.96 -19.62 1.71
C ARG A 142 -27.39 -20.13 1.52
N LEU A 143 -27.62 -21.43 1.74
CA LEU A 143 -28.95 -22.06 1.62
C LEU A 143 -29.88 -21.78 2.82
N GLU A 144 -29.32 -21.56 4.01
CA GLU A 144 -30.08 -21.24 5.23
C GLU A 144 -29.89 -19.76 5.64
N PRO A 145 -30.58 -18.77 5.04
CA PRO A 145 -30.42 -17.36 5.42
C PRO A 145 -30.78 -17.08 6.89
N GLU A 146 -31.71 -17.85 7.48
CA GLU A 146 -32.00 -17.79 8.92
C GLU A 146 -30.80 -18.19 9.80
N ALA A 147 -29.83 -18.95 9.26
CA ALA A 147 -28.60 -19.32 9.95
C ALA A 147 -27.65 -18.14 10.20
N THR A 148 -27.78 -17.07 9.41
CA THR A 148 -26.95 -15.87 9.52
C THR A 148 -27.44 -14.87 10.57
N THR A 149 -28.57 -15.17 11.24
CA THR A 149 -29.13 -14.31 12.28
C THR A 149 -28.17 -14.12 13.46
N LYS A 150 -28.15 -12.89 13.98
CA LYS A 150 -27.32 -12.48 15.12
C LYS A 150 -27.48 -13.39 16.35
N LYS A 151 -28.69 -13.93 16.58
CA LYS A 151 -28.98 -14.89 17.66
C LYS A 151 -28.19 -16.20 17.50
N ARG A 152 -28.15 -16.79 16.29
CA ARG A 152 -27.46 -18.06 16.03
C ARG A 152 -25.93 -17.88 16.06
N LYS A 153 -25.41 -16.76 15.55
CA LYS A 153 -24.00 -16.34 15.66
C LYS A 153 -23.55 -16.22 17.12
N MET A 154 -24.34 -15.53 17.94
CA MET A 154 -24.07 -15.37 19.37
C MET A 154 -24.19 -16.70 20.14
N GLN A 155 -25.08 -17.60 19.70
CA GLN A 155 -25.28 -18.90 20.33
C GLN A 155 -24.10 -19.88 20.11
N ILE A 156 -23.37 -19.77 18.99
CA ILE A 156 -22.12 -20.53 18.78
C ILE A 156 -21.08 -20.14 19.83
N ALA A 157 -20.88 -18.83 20.06
CA ALA A 157 -19.97 -18.31 21.07
C ALA A 157 -20.39 -18.70 22.50
N TYR A 158 -21.70 -18.62 22.78
CA TYR A 158 -22.27 -19.00 24.07
C TYR A 158 -22.11 -20.49 24.37
N ASN A 159 -22.52 -21.37 23.45
CA ASN A 159 -22.45 -22.83 23.60
C ASN A 159 -20.99 -23.31 23.75
N HIS A 160 -20.03 -22.66 23.08
CA HIS A 160 -18.61 -22.97 23.22
C HIS A 160 -18.08 -22.55 24.60
N ASN A 161 -18.43 -21.35 25.09
CA ASN A 161 -18.05 -20.89 26.42
C ASN A 161 -18.68 -21.73 27.55
N GLU A 162 -19.88 -22.27 27.35
CA GLU A 162 -20.49 -23.23 28.28
C GLU A 162 -19.74 -24.58 28.29
N ARG A 163 -19.42 -25.16 27.12
CA ARG A 163 -18.61 -26.40 27.04
C ARG A 163 -17.26 -26.26 27.76
N LYS A 164 -16.63 -25.09 27.70
CA LYS A 164 -15.37 -24.78 28.40
C LYS A 164 -15.54 -24.64 29.92
N ARG A 165 -16.73 -24.30 30.41
CA ARG A 165 -17.06 -24.23 31.86
C ARG A 165 -17.33 -25.60 32.49
N VAL A 166 -17.75 -26.59 31.71
CA VAL A 166 -18.12 -27.93 32.21
C VAL A 166 -16.90 -28.83 32.47
N HIS A 167 -15.70 -28.46 32.03
CA HIS A 167 -14.44 -29.14 32.39
C HIS A 167 -13.47 -28.26 33.21
N PRO A 168 -13.61 -28.21 34.54
CA PRO A 168 -12.53 -27.82 35.44
C PRO A 168 -12.14 -29.00 36.34
N SER A 169 -11.16 -29.80 35.95
CA SER A 169 -10.59 -30.84 36.84
C SER A 169 -9.28 -30.38 37.47
N GLY A 170 -9.26 -30.32 38.79
CA GLY A 170 -8.07 -30.54 39.62
C GLY A 170 -7.29 -29.30 40.06
N SER A 171 -7.72 -28.70 41.18
CA SER A 171 -6.90 -27.77 41.98
C SER A 171 -6.12 -28.57 43.04
N SER A 172 -4.78 -28.53 42.97
CA SER A 172 -3.92 -28.84 44.11
C SER A 172 -3.15 -27.57 44.49
N ARG A 173 -3.34 -27.15 45.74
CA ARG A 173 -2.63 -26.04 46.39
C ARG A 173 -1.26 -26.52 46.85
N GLU A 174 -0.20 -25.85 46.40
CA GLU A 174 1.05 -25.77 47.16
C GLU A 174 1.52 -24.32 47.25
N SER A 175 1.93 -23.95 48.45
CA SER A 175 2.52 -22.67 48.83
C SER A 175 4.03 -22.70 48.63
N ARG A 176 4.63 -21.68 48.00
CA ARG A 176 6.00 -21.21 48.31
C ARG A 176 6.40 -19.90 47.62
N GLN A 177 6.97 -19.03 48.47
CA GLN A 177 7.93 -17.92 48.37
C GLN A 177 8.01 -17.04 47.11
N ASP A 178 7.77 -15.76 47.37
CA ASP A 178 8.00 -14.59 46.51
C ASP A 178 9.48 -14.37 46.20
N GLY A 179 9.77 -14.10 44.92
CA GLY A 179 11.07 -13.57 44.52
C GLY A 179 11.40 -13.69 43.04
N GLU A 180 10.49 -13.37 42.09
CA GLU A 180 10.82 -13.51 40.66
C GLU A 180 9.93 -12.63 39.72
N GLU A 181 9.92 -11.30 39.91
CA GLU A 181 9.29 -10.37 38.93
C GLU A 181 10.26 -9.90 37.82
N ASP A 182 11.58 -10.11 37.97
CA ASP A 182 12.60 -9.40 37.17
C ASP A 182 13.08 -10.15 35.91
N ASP A 183 12.68 -11.41 35.72
CA ASP A 183 13.12 -12.27 34.60
C ASP A 183 12.27 -12.15 33.33
N GLN A 184 11.16 -11.41 33.39
CA GLN A 184 10.19 -11.29 32.29
C GLN A 184 10.77 -10.61 31.04
N HIS A 185 11.80 -9.78 31.20
CA HIS A 185 12.41 -9.01 30.11
C HIS A 185 13.78 -9.53 29.66
N LEU A 186 14.31 -10.64 30.21
CA LEU A 186 15.64 -11.14 29.85
C LEU A 186 15.64 -11.85 28.49
N VAL A 187 16.61 -11.55 27.61
CA VAL A 187 16.79 -12.23 26.32
C VAL A 187 17.17 -13.70 26.54
N ASP A 188 16.55 -14.61 25.77
CA ASP A 188 16.82 -16.04 25.86
C ASP A 188 18.23 -16.36 25.34
N PRO A 189 18.85 -17.48 25.74
CA PRO A 189 20.18 -17.88 25.26
C PRO A 189 20.26 -17.95 23.72
N TYR A 190 21.04 -17.06 23.11
CA TYR A 190 21.35 -17.15 21.67
C TYR A 190 22.55 -18.06 21.41
N ASP A 191 22.44 -18.93 20.41
CA ASP A 191 23.50 -19.84 20.00
C ASP A 191 23.77 -19.75 18.48
N SER A 192 24.86 -19.08 18.11
CA SER A 192 25.29 -18.90 16.72
C SER A 192 25.64 -20.20 15.98
N ASP A 193 25.95 -21.29 16.69
CA ASP A 193 26.57 -22.48 16.08
C ASP A 193 25.52 -23.51 15.62
N ARG A 194 24.26 -23.33 16.01
CA ARG A 194 23.11 -24.08 15.47
C ARG A 194 22.87 -23.83 13.98
N VAL A 195 23.33 -22.69 13.46
CA VAL A 195 22.99 -22.21 12.11
C VAL A 195 24.03 -22.60 11.06
N GLY A 196 25.30 -22.76 11.45
CA GLY A 196 26.38 -23.14 10.52
C GLY A 196 26.21 -24.50 9.83
N ARG A 197 25.34 -25.37 10.36
CA ARG A 197 24.99 -26.67 9.73
C ARG A 197 23.93 -26.57 8.63
N ARG A 198 23.28 -25.42 8.42
CA ARG A 198 22.22 -25.26 7.40
C ARG A 198 22.71 -24.95 5.99
N ASN A 199 23.98 -24.59 5.82
CA ASN A 199 24.51 -24.13 4.53
C ASN A 199 25.40 -25.16 3.81
N SER A 200 25.44 -26.44 4.24
CA SER A 200 26.45 -27.40 3.75
C SER A 200 25.95 -28.80 3.36
N ASP A 201 24.67 -29.14 3.50
CA ASP A 201 24.15 -30.42 3.00
C ASP A 201 22.91 -30.18 2.16
N SER A 202 22.90 -30.85 1.00
CA SER A 202 21.85 -30.95 -0.04
C SER A 202 20.48 -30.37 0.27
N ASP A 203 19.98 -29.56 -0.67
CA ASP A 203 18.63 -29.01 -0.76
C ASP A 203 17.53 -30.09 -0.79
N ASP A 204 17.21 -30.67 0.37
CA ASP A 204 15.88 -31.17 0.72
C ASP A 204 15.84 -31.46 2.23
N GLU A 205 14.74 -31.10 2.89
CA GLU A 205 14.43 -31.42 4.30
C GLU A 205 15.23 -30.79 5.47
N SER A 206 15.40 -29.45 5.59
CA SER A 206 15.65 -28.87 6.94
C SER A 206 15.36 -27.37 7.17
N ALA A 207 14.45 -26.77 6.40
CA ALA A 207 13.97 -25.38 6.61
C ALA A 207 13.02 -25.20 7.83
N ALA A 208 13.00 -26.13 8.79
CA ALA A 208 11.94 -26.25 9.79
C ALA A 208 12.21 -25.63 11.18
N THR A 209 13.35 -24.98 11.44
CA THR A 209 13.73 -24.59 12.82
C THR A 209 14.08 -23.12 13.08
N SER A 210 13.93 -22.21 12.10
CA SER A 210 13.94 -20.75 12.39
C SER A 210 12.84 -19.95 11.68
N ARG A 211 11.89 -20.62 11.00
CA ARG A 211 10.60 -19.99 10.67
C ARG A 211 9.84 -19.77 11.97
N GLY A 212 9.59 -18.52 12.32
CA GLY A 212 8.84 -18.15 13.52
C GLY A 212 7.56 -18.97 13.66
N ARG A 213 7.39 -19.56 14.84
CA ARG A 213 6.34 -20.47 15.34
C ARG A 213 4.87 -19.99 15.23
N PHE A 214 4.45 -19.40 14.12
CA PHE A 214 3.06 -19.08 13.80
C PHE A 214 2.79 -19.24 12.31
N GLY A 215 2.82 -20.49 11.87
CA GLY A 215 2.40 -20.94 10.56
C GLY A 215 2.42 -22.45 10.56
N ASP A 216 1.33 -23.08 10.99
CA ASP A 216 1.00 -24.38 10.39
C ASP A 216 0.95 -24.10 8.88
N GLU A 217 1.63 -24.89 8.06
CA GLU A 217 1.47 -24.79 6.61
C GLU A 217 -0.02 -24.89 6.31
N LYS A 218 -0.59 -23.76 5.88
CA LYS A 218 -2.01 -23.69 5.58
C LYS A 218 -2.26 -24.61 4.39
N PRO A 219 -3.34 -25.40 4.40
CA PRO A 219 -3.67 -26.25 3.27
C PRO A 219 -3.81 -25.37 2.03
N ASP A 220 -2.99 -25.64 1.03
CA ASP A 220 -3.16 -25.03 -0.28
C ASP A 220 -4.22 -25.83 -1.03
N PHE A 221 -5.35 -25.18 -1.27
CA PHE A 221 -6.45 -25.78 -2.02
C PHE A 221 -6.26 -25.64 -3.54
N GLY A 222 -5.28 -24.85 -4.01
CA GLY A 222 -5.07 -24.60 -5.44
C GLY A 222 -6.11 -23.68 -6.08
N VAL A 223 -6.89 -22.94 -5.27
CA VAL A 223 -7.88 -21.97 -5.74
C VAL A 223 -7.16 -20.79 -6.40
N VAL A 224 -7.53 -20.48 -7.65
CA VAL A 224 -7.03 -19.31 -8.37
C VAL A 224 -7.60 -18.04 -7.77
N LYS A 225 -6.75 -17.05 -7.53
CA LYS A 225 -7.10 -15.82 -6.83
C LYS A 225 -6.86 -14.60 -7.70
N ILE A 226 -7.79 -13.65 -7.62
CA ILE A 226 -7.58 -12.27 -8.00
C ILE A 226 -7.18 -11.49 -6.75
N ILE A 227 -5.94 -11.01 -6.73
CA ILE A 227 -5.39 -10.17 -5.67
C ILE A 227 -5.60 -8.72 -6.08
N TYR A 228 -6.63 -8.09 -5.53
CA TYR A 228 -6.97 -6.71 -5.82
C TYR A 228 -6.28 -5.76 -4.85
N CYS A 229 -5.53 -4.81 -5.40
CA CYS A 229 -4.73 -3.86 -4.64
C CYS A 229 -5.22 -2.44 -4.90
N SER A 230 -5.35 -1.66 -3.82
CA SER A 230 -5.65 -0.23 -3.92
C SER A 230 -4.88 0.60 -2.89
N ARG A 231 -4.85 1.92 -3.08
CA ARG A 231 -4.07 2.85 -2.24
C ARG A 231 -4.68 3.00 -0.85
N THR A 232 -6.02 3.08 -0.76
CA THR A 232 -6.72 3.35 0.51
C THR A 232 -7.74 2.26 0.88
N HIS A 233 -8.05 2.16 2.17
CA HIS A 233 -9.13 1.29 2.66
C HIS A 233 -10.50 1.69 2.11
N SER A 234 -10.77 2.98 1.91
CA SER A 234 -12.05 3.45 1.35
C SER A 234 -12.26 2.98 -0.09
N GLN A 235 -11.21 2.93 -0.90
CA GLN A 235 -11.25 2.40 -2.27
C GLN A 235 -11.52 0.90 -2.27
N ILE A 236 -10.91 0.15 -1.34
CA ILE A 236 -11.19 -1.27 -1.15
C ILE A 236 -12.66 -1.48 -0.78
N SER A 237 -13.19 -0.74 0.19
CA SER A 237 -14.62 -0.84 0.57
C SER A 237 -15.55 -0.39 -0.56
N GLN A 238 -15.13 0.53 -1.44
CA GLN A 238 -15.87 0.86 -2.66
C GLN A 238 -15.88 -0.31 -3.65
N PHE A 239 -14.73 -0.91 -3.93
CA PHE A 239 -14.62 -2.08 -4.81
C PHE A 239 -15.51 -3.25 -4.34
N VAL A 240 -15.50 -3.56 -3.05
CA VAL A 240 -16.37 -4.60 -2.47
C VAL A 240 -17.86 -4.27 -2.65
N ARG A 241 -18.25 -3.01 -2.48
CA ARG A 241 -19.63 -2.56 -2.72
C ARG A 241 -20.03 -2.64 -4.20
N GLU A 242 -19.11 -2.39 -5.13
CA GLU A 242 -19.37 -2.57 -6.57
C GLU A 242 -19.56 -4.05 -6.92
N ILE A 243 -18.78 -4.97 -6.33
CA ILE A 243 -18.99 -6.42 -6.53
C ILE A 243 -20.41 -6.82 -6.12
N ARG A 244 -20.92 -6.30 -5.00
CA ARG A 244 -22.29 -6.59 -4.51
C ARG A 244 -23.40 -6.21 -5.51
N LYS A 245 -23.12 -5.32 -6.48
CA LYS A 245 -24.09 -4.94 -7.52
C LYS A 245 -24.10 -5.89 -8.72
N THR A 246 -23.08 -6.74 -8.85
CA THR A 246 -22.92 -7.66 -9.98
C THR A 246 -23.60 -9.01 -9.69
N ALA A 247 -23.91 -9.77 -10.74
CA ALA A 247 -24.44 -11.13 -10.60
C ALA A 247 -23.46 -12.11 -9.89
N PHE A 248 -22.18 -11.75 -9.80
CA PHE A 248 -21.16 -12.57 -9.14
C PHE A 248 -21.32 -12.61 -7.61
N ALA A 249 -22.02 -11.64 -7.02
CA ALA A 249 -22.09 -11.43 -5.56
C ALA A 249 -22.56 -12.67 -4.78
N ASP A 250 -23.45 -13.48 -5.35
CA ASP A 250 -24.06 -14.62 -4.67
C ASP A 250 -23.14 -15.85 -4.59
N HIS A 251 -22.13 -15.93 -5.47
CA HIS A 251 -21.32 -17.14 -5.63
C HIS A 251 -19.85 -16.92 -5.34
N ILE A 252 -19.34 -15.72 -5.64
CA ILE A 252 -17.94 -15.37 -5.46
C ILE A 252 -17.54 -15.31 -3.98
N ARG A 253 -16.31 -15.74 -3.68
CA ARG A 253 -15.75 -15.72 -2.31
C ARG A 253 -14.72 -14.60 -2.18
N VAL A 254 -15.03 -13.58 -1.39
CA VAL A 254 -14.21 -12.38 -1.22
C VAL A 254 -13.74 -12.25 0.22
N VAL A 255 -12.46 -11.92 0.41
CA VAL A 255 -11.94 -11.55 1.73
C VAL A 255 -11.16 -10.24 1.65
N SER A 256 -11.48 -9.34 2.58
CA SER A 256 -10.77 -8.08 2.73
C SER A 256 -9.73 -8.15 3.83
N LEU A 257 -8.45 -7.98 3.49
CA LEU A 257 -7.38 -7.93 4.48
C LEU A 257 -7.14 -6.51 4.95
N GLY A 258 -6.99 -6.35 6.26
CA GLY A 258 -6.81 -5.07 6.92
C GLY A 258 -5.78 -5.13 8.04
N SER A 259 -5.41 -3.96 8.54
CA SER A 259 -4.53 -3.87 9.69
C SER A 259 -5.25 -4.31 10.98
N ARG A 260 -4.50 -4.50 12.07
CA ARG A 260 -5.10 -4.76 13.39
C ARG A 260 -5.95 -3.58 13.88
N LYS A 261 -5.65 -2.36 13.44
CA LYS A 261 -6.44 -1.17 13.78
C LYS A 261 -7.89 -1.29 13.30
N ASN A 262 -8.09 -1.92 12.14
CA ASN A 262 -9.41 -2.06 11.52
C ASN A 262 -10.11 -3.36 11.95
N LEU A 263 -9.37 -4.47 12.11
CA LEU A 263 -9.97 -5.80 12.31
C LEU A 263 -9.88 -6.35 13.74
N CYS A 264 -9.19 -5.69 14.68
CA CYS A 264 -9.07 -6.24 16.04
C CYS A 264 -10.35 -6.01 16.85
N THR A 265 -10.94 -7.08 17.37
CA THR A 265 -12.13 -7.05 18.23
C THR A 265 -11.82 -6.83 19.71
N ASN A 266 -10.54 -6.98 20.11
CA ASN A 266 -10.14 -6.85 21.51
C ASN A 266 -9.89 -5.39 21.90
N ARG A 267 -10.77 -4.84 22.74
CA ARG A 267 -10.69 -3.44 23.23
C ARG A 267 -9.36 -3.09 23.91
N LYS A 268 -8.68 -4.06 24.53
CA LYS A 268 -7.36 -3.85 25.16
C LYS A 268 -6.24 -3.61 24.15
N VAL A 269 -6.43 -4.03 22.91
CA VAL A 269 -5.47 -3.82 21.81
C VAL A 269 -5.88 -2.57 21.02
N THR A 270 -7.17 -2.39 20.74
CA THR A 270 -7.66 -1.21 19.98
C THR A 270 -7.51 0.11 20.73
N SER A 271 -7.39 0.10 22.06
CA SER A 271 -7.11 1.31 22.85
C SER A 271 -5.70 1.89 22.61
N LEU A 272 -4.83 1.17 21.88
CA LEU A 272 -3.49 1.63 21.54
C LEU A 272 -3.52 2.39 20.21
N ASN A 273 -3.21 3.69 20.23
CA ASN A 273 -3.27 4.57 19.05
C ASN A 273 -2.16 4.33 18.00
N SER A 274 -1.37 3.25 18.10
CA SER A 274 -0.24 2.97 17.20
C SER A 274 -0.27 1.53 16.69
N ASP A 275 -0.19 1.35 15.37
CA ASP A 275 -0.27 0.05 14.69
C ASP A 275 0.80 -0.93 15.17
N LEU A 276 2.04 -0.45 15.38
CA LEU A 276 3.14 -1.26 15.90
C LEU A 276 2.84 -1.77 17.32
N ARG A 277 2.29 -0.90 18.19
CA ARG A 277 1.92 -1.29 19.56
C ARG A 277 0.77 -2.28 19.57
N MET A 278 -0.21 -2.09 18.70
CA MET A 278 -1.30 -3.05 18.52
C MET A 278 -0.75 -4.42 18.10
N ALA A 279 0.20 -4.44 17.17
CA ALA A 279 0.84 -5.67 16.73
C ALA A 279 1.62 -6.36 17.85
N ASP A 280 2.50 -5.63 18.56
CA ASP A 280 3.31 -6.19 19.64
C ASP A 280 2.44 -6.69 20.81
N LYS A 281 1.42 -5.92 21.22
CA LYS A 281 0.51 -6.34 22.30
C LYS A 281 -0.36 -7.53 21.89
N CYS A 282 -0.81 -7.58 20.64
CA CYS A 282 -1.51 -8.73 20.11
C CYS A 282 -0.62 -9.98 20.15
N LEU A 283 0.62 -9.89 19.68
CA LEU A 283 1.58 -10.99 19.71
C LEU A 283 1.94 -11.42 21.15
N ASP A 284 2.01 -10.46 22.09
CA ASP A 284 2.21 -10.72 23.51
C ASP A 284 1.07 -11.58 24.10
N MET A 285 -0.18 -11.18 23.89
CA MET A 285 -1.36 -11.96 24.31
C MET A 285 -1.47 -13.33 23.64
N MET A 286 -0.77 -13.55 22.53
CA MET A 286 -0.72 -14.83 21.82
C MET A 286 0.39 -15.76 22.34
N GLN A 287 1.49 -15.17 22.83
CA GLN A 287 2.67 -15.88 23.32
C GLN A 287 2.62 -16.19 24.82
N SER A 288 1.74 -15.53 25.59
CA SER A 288 1.63 -15.71 27.03
C SER A 288 1.01 -17.08 27.40
N SER A 289 1.83 -18.13 27.36
CA SER A 289 1.60 -19.37 28.10
C SER A 289 2.26 -19.33 29.48
N LYS A 290 2.89 -18.21 29.85
CA LYS A 290 3.60 -18.04 31.13
C LYS A 290 2.66 -17.50 32.21
N THR A 291 2.83 -18.05 33.40
CA THR A 291 2.15 -17.67 34.64
C THR A 291 2.72 -16.35 35.16
N GLU A 292 1.88 -15.32 35.31
CA GLU A 292 2.16 -14.18 36.20
C GLU A 292 1.37 -14.45 37.49
N ASN A 293 2.02 -14.40 38.66
CA ASN A 293 1.36 -14.50 39.97
C ASN A 293 0.47 -15.75 40.16
N GLY A 294 0.89 -16.91 39.61
CA GLY A 294 0.11 -18.14 39.65
C GLY A 294 -1.20 -18.10 38.84
N LYS A 295 -1.49 -17.00 38.14
CA LYS A 295 -2.58 -16.87 37.18
C LYS A 295 -2.00 -16.97 35.77
N LYS A 296 -2.50 -17.91 34.97
CA LYS A 296 -2.19 -17.95 33.53
C LYS A 296 -2.58 -16.60 32.93
N VAL A 297 -1.61 -15.83 32.41
CA VAL A 297 -1.93 -14.65 31.59
C VAL A 297 -2.69 -15.17 30.38
N GLY A 298 -3.99 -14.92 30.36
CA GLY A 298 -4.88 -15.58 29.42
C GLY A 298 -4.45 -15.30 27.98
N LYS A 299 -4.41 -16.35 27.15
CA LYS A 299 -4.45 -16.22 25.69
C LYS A 299 -5.54 -15.22 25.30
N CYS A 300 -5.34 -14.49 24.21
CA CYS A 300 -6.36 -13.57 23.70
C CYS A 300 -7.75 -14.27 23.68
N PRO A 301 -8.78 -13.72 24.36
CA PRO A 301 -10.05 -14.42 24.54
C PRO A 301 -10.81 -14.61 23.22
N PHE A 302 -10.45 -13.84 22.19
CA PHE A 302 -11.03 -13.88 20.86
C PHE A 302 -10.29 -14.83 19.91
N TYR A 303 -9.16 -15.43 20.33
CA TYR A 303 -8.35 -16.31 19.50
C TYR A 303 -8.52 -17.78 19.93
N GLU A 304 -9.24 -18.55 19.11
CA GLU A 304 -9.46 -19.98 19.29
C GLU A 304 -9.55 -20.66 17.91
N LYS A 305 -8.72 -21.68 17.64
CA LYS A 305 -8.56 -22.24 16.27
C LYS A 305 -9.88 -22.79 15.69
N GLU A 306 -10.67 -23.49 16.50
CA GLU A 306 -11.96 -24.08 16.04
C GLU A 306 -12.97 -22.99 15.64
N LEU A 307 -13.07 -21.93 16.44
CA LEU A 307 -13.98 -20.82 16.17
C LEU A 307 -13.56 -20.02 14.92
N LEU A 308 -12.26 -19.91 14.65
CA LEU A 308 -11.77 -19.27 13.42
C LEU A 308 -12.25 -20.01 12.16
N GLY A 309 -12.41 -21.34 12.23
CA GLY A 309 -13.00 -22.14 11.15
C GLY A 309 -14.45 -21.75 10.85
N HIS A 310 -15.26 -21.53 11.89
CA HIS A 310 -16.62 -21.02 11.71
C HIS A 310 -16.64 -19.59 11.19
N TYR A 311 -15.80 -18.70 11.73
CA TYR A 311 -15.70 -17.32 11.24
C TYR A 311 -15.40 -17.28 9.74
N LYS A 312 -14.46 -18.13 9.28
CA LYS A 312 -14.07 -18.29 7.88
C LYS A 312 -15.28 -18.63 7.00
N ASP A 313 -16.15 -19.53 7.45
CA ASP A 313 -17.35 -19.91 6.69
C ASP A 313 -18.35 -18.74 6.58
N TYR A 314 -18.58 -18.00 7.66
CA TYR A 314 -19.46 -16.82 7.62
C TYR A 314 -18.87 -15.67 6.78
N ALA A 315 -17.55 -15.46 6.86
CA ALA A 315 -16.85 -14.42 6.14
C ALA A 315 -16.86 -14.62 4.62
N LEU A 316 -16.83 -15.88 4.17
CA LEU A 316 -16.83 -16.23 2.74
C LEU A 316 -18.23 -16.52 2.18
N ALA A 317 -19.25 -16.64 3.03
CA ALA A 317 -20.63 -16.89 2.59
C ALA A 317 -21.22 -15.73 1.80
N HIS A 318 -20.93 -14.49 2.19
CA HIS A 318 -21.42 -13.28 1.53
C HIS A 318 -20.26 -12.32 1.28
N VAL A 319 -20.40 -11.43 0.29
CA VAL A 319 -19.40 -10.41 0.01
C VAL A 319 -19.41 -9.34 1.11
N GLN A 320 -18.35 -9.32 1.93
CA GLN A 320 -18.21 -8.42 3.08
C GLN A 320 -16.97 -7.53 2.96
N ASP A 321 -17.10 -6.26 3.36
CA ASP A 321 -15.98 -5.31 3.47
C ASP A 321 -15.29 -5.43 4.84
N ILE A 322 -14.28 -4.59 5.06
CA ILE A 322 -13.46 -4.64 6.29
C ILE A 322 -14.30 -4.35 7.53
N GLU A 323 -15.22 -3.38 7.42
CA GLU A 323 -16.14 -2.98 8.48
C GLU A 323 -17.12 -4.11 8.83
N ASP A 324 -17.73 -4.74 7.82
CA ASP A 324 -18.63 -5.88 7.99
C ASP A 324 -17.92 -7.07 8.67
N LEU A 325 -16.66 -7.35 8.29
CA LEU A 325 -15.84 -8.40 8.87
C LEU A 325 -15.47 -8.10 10.33
N HIS A 326 -15.22 -6.84 10.67
CA HIS A 326 -15.03 -6.44 12.06
C HIS A 326 -16.30 -6.69 12.89
N MET A 327 -17.46 -6.26 12.40
CA MET A 327 -18.75 -6.48 13.05
C MET A 327 -19.09 -7.95 13.20
N LEU A 328 -18.75 -8.78 12.20
CA LEU A 328 -18.91 -10.24 12.28
C LEU A 328 -18.11 -10.84 13.45
N GLY A 329 -16.89 -10.34 13.67
CA GLY A 329 -16.06 -10.79 14.80
C GLY A 329 -16.59 -10.33 16.14
N GLU A 330 -17.16 -9.13 16.24
CA GLU A 330 -17.84 -8.67 17.45
C GLU A 330 -19.08 -9.55 17.75
N ASP A 331 -19.92 -9.80 16.75
CA ASP A 331 -21.14 -10.62 16.89
C ASP A 331 -20.85 -12.07 17.29
N MET A 332 -19.77 -12.66 16.75
CA MET A 332 -19.34 -14.02 17.08
C MET A 332 -18.38 -14.08 18.28
N SER A 333 -17.93 -12.94 18.80
CA SER A 333 -16.85 -12.87 19.80
C SER A 333 -15.56 -13.61 19.38
N ILE A 334 -15.17 -13.44 18.11
CA ILE A 334 -13.98 -14.05 17.49
C ILE A 334 -13.04 -12.95 16.97
N CYS A 335 -11.76 -13.27 16.82
CA CYS A 335 -10.77 -12.36 16.27
C CYS A 335 -10.87 -12.26 14.74
N SER A 336 -11.46 -11.18 14.21
CA SER A 336 -11.55 -10.96 12.75
C SER A 336 -10.19 -10.88 12.07
N TYR A 337 -9.16 -10.34 12.72
CA TYR A 337 -7.81 -10.25 12.15
C TYR A 337 -7.22 -11.63 11.81
N TYR A 338 -7.34 -12.61 12.70
CA TYR A 338 -6.88 -13.97 12.40
C TYR A 338 -7.93 -14.74 11.57
N GLY A 339 -9.22 -14.47 11.74
CA GLY A 339 -10.29 -15.15 11.00
C GLY A 339 -10.26 -14.85 9.50
N THR A 340 -10.01 -13.59 9.11
CA THR A 340 -9.80 -13.21 7.71
C THR A 340 -8.58 -13.88 7.10
N ARG A 341 -7.49 -14.05 7.86
CA ARG A 341 -6.29 -14.79 7.40
C ARG A 341 -6.55 -16.28 7.20
N GLU A 342 -7.43 -16.89 7.98
CA GLU A 342 -7.87 -18.28 7.75
C GLU A 342 -8.76 -18.42 6.51
N SER A 343 -9.34 -17.32 6.02
CA SER A 343 -10.21 -17.29 4.84
C SER A 343 -9.46 -17.16 3.52
N VAL A 344 -8.21 -16.68 3.55
CA VAL A 344 -7.37 -16.46 2.35
C VAL A 344 -7.24 -17.70 1.45
N PRO A 345 -6.99 -18.93 1.94
CA PRO A 345 -6.79 -20.08 1.07
C PRO A 345 -7.99 -20.44 0.18
N LEU A 346 -9.22 -20.21 0.67
CA LEU A 346 -10.48 -20.52 -0.05
C LEU A 346 -11.06 -19.33 -0.81
N ALA A 347 -10.55 -18.12 -0.58
CA ALA A 347 -11.03 -16.91 -1.25
C ALA A 347 -10.63 -16.92 -2.73
N GLN A 348 -11.54 -16.46 -3.58
CA GLN A 348 -11.30 -16.21 -5.01
C GLN A 348 -10.86 -14.77 -5.27
N ILE A 349 -11.27 -13.83 -4.40
CA ILE A 349 -10.79 -12.46 -4.41
C ILE A 349 -10.19 -12.13 -3.05
N VAL A 350 -8.95 -11.62 -3.06
CA VAL A 350 -8.29 -11.11 -1.86
C VAL A 350 -8.00 -9.63 -2.08
N THR A 351 -8.69 -8.76 -1.34
CA THR A 351 -8.45 -7.31 -1.44
C THR A 351 -7.44 -6.86 -0.40
N VAL A 352 -6.38 -6.16 -0.81
CA VAL A 352 -5.27 -5.76 0.07
C VAL A 352 -4.80 -4.32 -0.22
N PRO A 353 -4.32 -3.58 0.79
CA PRO A 353 -3.61 -2.32 0.55
C PRO A 353 -2.25 -2.55 -0.13
N TYR A 354 -1.78 -1.57 -0.93
CA TYR A 354 -0.47 -1.62 -1.60
C TYR A 354 0.68 -2.01 -0.66
N SER A 355 0.73 -1.41 0.54
CA SER A 355 1.79 -1.63 1.53
C SER A 355 1.90 -3.08 2.00
N MET A 356 0.81 -3.85 1.94
CA MET A 356 0.79 -5.25 2.35
C MET A 356 1.28 -6.19 1.26
N LEU A 357 1.01 -5.88 -0.03
CA LEU A 357 1.43 -6.72 -1.15
C LEU A 357 2.88 -6.47 -1.55
N LEU A 358 3.30 -5.21 -1.58
CA LEU A 358 4.64 -4.81 -2.04
C LEU A 358 5.75 -5.32 -1.12
N SER A 359 5.50 -5.39 0.19
CA SER A 359 6.43 -5.98 1.16
C SER A 359 6.35 -7.51 1.15
N LYS A 360 7.43 -8.16 0.70
CA LYS A 360 7.56 -9.63 0.68
C LYS A 360 7.26 -10.28 2.03
N ASN A 361 7.87 -9.79 3.11
CA ASN A 361 7.68 -10.33 4.46
C ASN A 361 6.22 -10.24 4.93
N THR A 362 5.53 -9.14 4.60
CA THR A 362 4.12 -8.97 4.94
C THR A 362 3.23 -9.91 4.13
N ARG A 363 3.48 -10.02 2.82
CA ARG A 363 2.77 -10.91 1.90
C ARG A 363 2.85 -12.38 2.33
N GLU A 364 4.05 -12.86 2.65
CA GLU A 364 4.29 -14.22 3.16
C GLU A 364 3.59 -14.45 4.50
N THR A 365 3.66 -13.48 5.42
CA THR A 365 2.96 -13.57 6.71
C THR A 365 1.44 -13.65 6.52
N LEU A 366 0.89 -12.94 5.54
CA LEU A 366 -0.56 -12.97 5.26
C LEU A 366 -1.01 -14.27 4.56
N GLY A 367 -0.08 -15.08 4.06
CA GLY A 367 -0.39 -16.31 3.32
C GLY A 367 -0.86 -16.03 1.88
N ILE A 368 -0.42 -14.91 1.30
CA ILE A 368 -0.73 -14.54 -0.09
C ILE A 368 0.32 -15.21 -0.99
N ALA A 369 -0.09 -16.24 -1.72
CA ALA A 369 0.70 -16.86 -2.79
C ALA A 369 0.54 -16.05 -4.09
N LEU A 370 1.62 -15.90 -4.85
CA LEU A 370 1.60 -15.16 -6.12
C LEU A 370 1.49 -16.10 -7.32
N GLU A 371 1.99 -17.33 -7.17
CA GLU A 371 1.97 -18.39 -8.18
C GLU A 371 0.59 -18.57 -8.79
N ASP A 372 0.52 -18.54 -10.12
CA ASP A 372 -0.68 -18.76 -10.93
C ASP A 372 -1.88 -17.83 -10.62
N ASN A 373 -1.67 -16.81 -9.78
CA ASN A 373 -2.69 -15.85 -9.39
C ASN A 373 -2.57 -14.55 -10.20
N ILE A 374 -3.70 -13.83 -10.29
CA ILE A 374 -3.81 -12.55 -10.99
C ILE A 374 -3.64 -11.42 -9.98
N VAL A 375 -2.81 -10.42 -10.30
CA VAL A 375 -2.63 -9.24 -9.45
C VAL A 375 -3.13 -8.00 -10.18
N ILE A 376 -4.05 -7.27 -9.56
CA ILE A 376 -4.61 -6.02 -10.09
C ILE A 376 -4.26 -4.88 -9.16
N PHE A 377 -3.55 -3.88 -9.66
CA PHE A 377 -3.31 -2.61 -8.97
C PHE A 377 -4.25 -1.54 -9.54
N ASP A 378 -5.21 -1.08 -8.76
CA ASP A 378 -6.07 0.06 -9.10
C ASP A 378 -5.50 1.35 -8.51
N GLU A 379 -5.64 2.45 -9.25
CA GLU A 379 -4.94 3.73 -9.05
C GLU A 379 -3.41 3.63 -9.10
N ALA A 380 -2.91 2.84 -10.06
CA ALA A 380 -1.49 2.50 -10.20
C ALA A 380 -0.56 3.68 -10.56
N HIS A 381 -1.09 4.89 -10.77
CA HIS A 381 -0.27 6.08 -11.06
C HIS A 381 0.74 6.41 -9.94
N ASN A 382 0.45 5.98 -8.69
CA ASN A 382 1.31 6.14 -7.52
C ASN A 382 2.12 4.88 -7.15
N ILE A 383 2.08 3.81 -7.94
CA ILE A 383 2.68 2.53 -7.53
C ILE A 383 4.20 2.63 -7.31
N ILE A 384 4.90 3.41 -8.14
CA ILE A 384 6.35 3.64 -8.03
C ILE A 384 6.65 4.33 -6.70
N ASP A 385 5.87 5.36 -6.34
CA ASP A 385 6.04 6.09 -5.08
C ASP A 385 5.67 5.23 -3.88
N ALA A 386 4.67 4.36 -4.02
CA ALA A 386 4.31 3.38 -2.99
C ALA A 386 5.45 2.37 -2.73
N ILE A 387 6.13 1.89 -3.79
CA ILE A 387 7.31 1.03 -3.64
C ILE A 387 8.44 1.79 -2.94
N ASN A 388 8.78 2.99 -3.43
CA ASN A 388 9.83 3.80 -2.84
C ASN A 388 9.57 4.08 -1.36
N ASN A 389 8.33 4.44 -1.00
CA ASN A 389 7.94 4.70 0.39
C ASN A 389 7.91 3.44 1.27
N THR A 390 7.61 2.26 0.71
CA THR A 390 7.60 0.99 1.46
C THR A 390 9.00 0.58 1.91
N TYR A 391 10.02 0.85 1.07
CA TYR A 391 11.41 0.52 1.33
C TYR A 391 12.25 1.70 1.84
N LYS A 392 11.64 2.88 1.99
CA LYS A 392 12.26 4.06 2.61
C LYS A 392 12.36 3.85 4.12
N VAL A 393 13.54 4.09 4.67
CA VAL A 393 13.76 4.03 6.13
C VAL A 393 14.40 5.32 6.59
N GLU A 394 13.83 5.94 7.62
CA GLU A 394 14.33 7.19 8.20
C GLU A 394 14.61 6.99 9.68
N ILE A 395 15.77 7.47 10.13
CA ILE A 395 16.12 7.53 11.55
C ILE A 395 16.65 8.91 11.91
N THR A 396 16.09 9.49 12.97
CA THR A 396 16.51 10.81 13.44
C THR A 396 17.59 10.74 14.52
N SER A 397 18.30 11.84 14.73
CA SER A 397 19.31 11.94 15.79
C SER A 397 18.69 11.74 17.18
N LYS A 398 17.47 12.23 17.44
CA LYS A 398 16.76 11.98 18.71
C LYS A 398 16.50 10.48 18.89
N GLN A 399 15.99 9.81 17.85
CA GLN A 399 15.70 8.36 17.90
C GLN A 399 16.96 7.53 18.18
N LEU A 400 18.11 7.86 17.57
CA LEU A 400 19.38 7.17 17.86
C LEU A 400 19.83 7.34 19.31
N VAL A 401 19.71 8.55 19.86
CA VAL A 401 20.08 8.83 21.25
C VAL A 401 19.19 8.07 22.22
N VAL A 402 17.87 8.07 21.98
CA VAL A 402 16.91 7.31 22.79
C VAL A 402 17.19 5.81 22.67
N ALA A 403 17.35 5.27 21.46
CA ALA A 403 17.72 3.86 21.22
C ALA A 403 18.92 3.42 22.07
N ARG A 404 19.99 4.22 22.02
CA ARG A 404 21.25 3.92 22.71
C ARG A 404 21.06 3.98 24.23
N ARG A 405 20.40 5.00 24.74
CA ARG A 405 20.15 5.16 26.19
C ARG A 405 19.33 3.99 26.72
N THR A 406 18.25 3.65 26.02
CA THR A 406 17.36 2.55 26.41
C THR A 406 18.09 1.21 26.37
N LEU A 407 18.82 0.92 25.29
CA LEU A 407 19.59 -0.31 25.16
C LEU A 407 20.70 -0.40 26.22
N TRP A 408 21.34 0.71 26.56
CA TRP A 408 22.37 0.75 27.60
C TRP A 408 21.79 0.50 28.99
N SER A 409 20.68 1.16 29.35
CA SER A 409 19.99 0.91 30.63
C SER A 409 19.55 -0.55 30.77
N TYR A 410 19.04 -1.14 29.69
CA TYR A 410 18.71 -2.57 29.65
C TYR A 410 19.96 -3.45 29.81
N PHE A 411 21.03 -3.13 29.09
CA PHE A 411 22.29 -3.85 29.17
C PHE A 411 22.86 -3.82 30.60
N SER A 412 22.93 -2.64 31.23
CA SER A 412 23.46 -2.47 32.58
C SER A 412 22.65 -3.17 33.66
N LYS A 413 21.31 -3.22 33.53
CA LYS A 413 20.46 -3.95 34.49
C LYS A 413 20.71 -5.46 34.44
N TYR A 414 20.88 -6.01 33.25
CA TYR A 414 20.97 -7.46 33.02
C TYR A 414 22.40 -7.96 32.73
N GLU A 415 23.42 -7.10 32.86
CA GLU A 415 24.80 -7.37 32.43
C GLU A 415 25.35 -8.68 33.00
N LYS A 416 25.17 -8.91 34.30
CA LYS A 416 25.64 -10.11 35.02
C LYS A 416 24.83 -11.37 34.68
N ARG A 417 23.63 -11.21 34.09
CA ARG A 417 22.69 -12.30 33.77
C ARG A 417 22.74 -12.72 32.30
N PHE A 418 23.35 -11.92 31.41
CA PHE A 418 23.48 -12.30 30.02
C PHE A 418 24.51 -13.42 29.83
N LYS A 419 24.14 -14.40 29.01
CA LYS A 419 25.11 -15.35 28.45
C LYS A 419 26.04 -14.63 27.46
N GLY A 420 27.28 -15.10 27.34
CA GLY A 420 28.36 -14.39 26.61
C GLY A 420 28.01 -13.95 25.18
N LYS A 421 27.30 -14.77 24.40
CA LYS A 421 26.88 -14.43 23.03
C LYS A 421 25.85 -13.28 22.99
N ASN A 422 24.85 -13.27 23.88
CA ASN A 422 23.86 -12.18 23.97
C ASN A 422 24.55 -10.85 24.32
N ALA A 423 25.43 -10.86 25.33
CA ALA A 423 26.17 -9.68 25.74
C ALA A 423 27.05 -9.13 24.59
N PHE A 424 27.66 -10.02 23.81
CA PHE A 424 28.48 -9.64 22.66
C PHE A 424 27.68 -8.90 21.58
N TYR A 425 26.54 -9.43 21.14
CA TYR A 425 25.71 -8.78 20.11
C TYR A 425 25.05 -7.48 20.61
N ILE A 426 24.62 -7.42 21.87
CA ILE A 426 24.10 -6.17 22.46
C ILE A 426 25.19 -5.09 22.51
N LYS A 427 26.43 -5.46 22.86
CA LYS A 427 27.57 -4.53 22.83
C LYS A 427 27.86 -4.04 21.41
N GLN A 428 27.83 -4.90 20.39
CA GLN A 428 27.97 -4.48 19.00
C GLN A 428 26.88 -3.49 18.58
N LEU A 429 25.61 -3.75 18.94
CA LEU A 429 24.50 -2.84 18.66
C LEU A 429 24.71 -1.47 19.34
N LEU A 430 25.17 -1.44 20.60
CA LEU A 430 25.52 -0.20 21.28
C LEU A 430 26.63 0.57 20.57
N SER A 431 27.67 -0.13 20.09
CA SER A 431 28.75 0.48 19.29
C SER A 431 28.25 1.04 17.97
N ILE A 432 27.37 0.33 17.24
CA ILE A 432 26.76 0.83 16.00
C ILE A 432 25.95 2.11 16.28
N LEU A 433 25.10 2.10 17.30
CA LEU A 433 24.29 3.28 17.67
C LEU A 433 25.17 4.48 18.05
N GLU A 434 26.28 4.24 18.73
CA GLU A 434 27.24 5.27 19.05
C GLU A 434 27.96 5.82 17.81
N SER A 435 28.40 4.95 16.91
CA SER A 435 29.03 5.32 15.64
C SER A 435 28.10 6.18 14.78
N LEU A 436 26.83 5.78 14.62
CA LEU A 436 25.82 6.56 13.90
C LEU A 436 25.55 7.93 14.55
N THR A 437 25.50 7.99 15.88
CA THR A 437 25.34 9.26 16.61
C THR A 437 26.57 10.17 16.41
N LYS A 438 27.78 9.61 16.42
CA LYS A 438 29.03 10.36 16.17
C LYS A 438 29.09 10.90 14.74
N PHE A 439 28.69 10.09 13.75
CA PHE A 439 28.62 10.48 12.35
C PHE A 439 27.74 11.72 12.14
N LEU A 440 26.50 11.72 12.64
CA LEU A 440 25.61 12.89 12.54
C LEU A 440 26.19 14.14 13.23
N ARG A 441 26.83 13.98 14.39
CA ARG A 441 27.50 15.10 15.08
C ARG A 441 28.69 15.67 14.31
N GLN A 442 29.45 14.81 13.62
CA GLN A 442 30.58 15.24 12.79
C GLN A 442 30.07 16.02 11.56
N LEU A 443 29.01 15.54 10.91
CA LEU A 443 28.36 16.25 9.81
C LEU A 443 27.88 17.64 10.23
N SER A 444 27.24 17.77 11.39
CA SER A 444 26.83 19.08 11.94
C SER A 444 28.00 20.03 12.17
N LYS A 445 29.15 19.52 12.64
CA LYS A 445 30.35 20.35 12.86
C LYS A 445 30.98 20.83 11.55
N SER A 446 31.00 19.96 10.53
CA SER A 446 31.51 20.32 9.20
C SER A 446 30.61 21.34 8.51
N ALA A 447 29.29 21.17 8.60
CA ALA A 447 28.31 22.12 8.06
C ALA A 447 28.38 23.50 8.75
N GLY A 448 28.58 23.52 10.08
CA GLY A 448 28.71 24.77 10.84
C GLY A 448 29.95 25.60 10.48
N LYS A 449 31.05 24.95 10.05
CA LYS A 449 32.25 25.65 9.55
C LYS A 449 32.07 26.23 8.15
N ALA A 450 31.34 25.55 7.27
CA ALA A 450 31.01 26.07 5.94
C ALA A 450 30.11 27.30 6.02
N ALA A 451 29.11 27.30 6.91
CA ALA A 451 28.21 28.44 7.12
C ALA A 451 28.92 29.70 7.63
N SER A 452 30.05 29.58 8.34
CA SER A 452 30.85 30.73 8.79
C SER A 452 31.74 31.36 7.70
N ALA A 453 31.80 30.76 6.50
CA ALA A 453 32.63 31.24 5.39
C ALA A 453 31.87 32.09 4.35
N GLY A 454 30.58 32.39 4.54
CA GLY A 454 29.86 33.41 3.76
C GLY A 454 29.25 32.94 2.43
N GLU A 455 29.22 31.65 2.13
CA GLU A 455 28.60 31.09 0.92
C GLU A 455 27.37 30.26 1.32
N ASP A 456 26.17 30.86 1.33
CA ASP A 456 24.88 30.23 1.03
C ASP A 456 23.69 31.10 1.53
N GLU A 457 23.27 32.08 0.72
CA GLU A 457 21.94 32.72 0.88
C GLU A 457 20.77 31.80 0.42
N ASP A 458 21.07 30.61 -0.12
CA ASP A 458 20.14 29.92 -1.01
C ASP A 458 19.73 28.53 -0.52
N GLY A 459 19.08 28.47 0.65
CA GLY A 459 18.09 27.43 1.01
C GLY A 459 18.49 25.94 1.01
N ALA A 460 19.72 25.58 0.65
CA ALA A 460 20.17 24.19 0.65
C ALA A 460 20.38 23.76 2.11
N THR A 461 19.54 22.85 2.58
CA THR A 461 19.86 22.00 3.72
C THR A 461 21.17 21.30 3.34
N GLY A 462 22.24 21.42 4.14
CA GLY A 462 23.55 20.80 3.88
C GLY A 462 23.55 19.27 3.95
N ALA A 463 22.51 18.65 3.39
CA ALA A 463 22.29 17.23 3.30
C ALA A 463 23.22 16.65 2.23
N GLN A 464 23.87 15.54 2.57
CA GLN A 464 24.82 14.87 1.71
C GLN A 464 24.24 13.53 1.26
N MET A 465 24.25 13.30 -0.05
CA MET A 465 23.93 11.99 -0.63
C MET A 465 25.19 11.13 -0.71
N MET A 466 25.10 9.86 -0.31
CA MET A 466 26.23 8.93 -0.25
C MET A 466 25.81 7.55 -0.76
N THR A 467 26.76 6.79 -1.30
CA THR A 467 26.55 5.35 -1.53
C THR A 467 26.52 4.62 -0.19
N ILE A 468 25.97 3.39 -0.19
CA ILE A 468 25.96 2.56 1.02
C ILE A 468 27.39 2.34 1.53
N ASN A 469 28.33 2.02 0.65
CA ASN A 469 29.72 1.75 1.03
C ASN A 469 30.38 3.00 1.64
N ASP A 470 30.25 4.16 1.01
CA ASP A 470 30.81 5.41 1.54
C ASP A 470 30.21 5.76 2.90
N PHE A 471 28.92 5.50 3.09
CA PHE A 471 28.26 5.66 4.38
C PHE A 471 28.82 4.69 5.43
N LEU A 472 28.98 3.40 5.11
CA LEU A 472 29.52 2.40 6.05
C LEU A 472 30.94 2.77 6.50
N PHE A 473 31.79 3.27 5.60
CA PHE A 473 33.14 3.73 5.92
C PHE A 473 33.14 5.04 6.73
N SER A 474 32.37 6.04 6.32
CA SER A 474 32.30 7.33 7.01
C SER A 474 31.69 7.21 8.41
N ALA A 475 30.69 6.34 8.58
CA ALA A 475 30.10 6.02 9.87
C ALA A 475 30.94 5.03 10.70
N ARG A 476 31.99 4.41 10.13
CA ARG A 476 32.83 3.39 10.78
C ARG A 476 32.04 2.20 11.31
N ILE A 477 31.16 1.65 10.48
CA ILE A 477 30.34 0.46 10.79
C ILE A 477 30.60 -0.70 9.82
N ASP A 478 31.56 -0.56 8.93
CA ASP A 478 32.02 -1.52 7.92
C ASP A 478 32.55 -2.85 8.50
N HIS A 479 33.17 -2.81 9.67
CA HIS A 479 33.74 -3.99 10.34
C HIS A 479 32.70 -4.87 11.07
N PHE A 480 31.46 -4.41 11.21
CA PHE A 480 30.40 -5.20 11.85
C PHE A 480 29.74 -6.15 10.85
N ASN A 481 29.54 -7.41 11.26
CA ASN A 481 28.76 -8.35 10.45
C ASN A 481 27.25 -8.09 10.64
N MET A 482 26.70 -7.22 9.78
CA MET A 482 25.30 -6.79 9.85
C MET A 482 24.31 -7.94 9.67
N PHE A 483 24.62 -8.94 8.84
CA PHE A 483 23.77 -10.11 8.63
C PHE A 483 23.56 -10.91 9.93
N LYS A 484 24.64 -11.18 10.68
CA LYS A 484 24.56 -11.87 11.98
C LYS A 484 23.84 -11.04 13.05
N ILE A 485 23.99 -9.72 13.01
CA ILE A 485 23.28 -8.82 13.95
C ILE A 485 21.77 -8.81 13.65
N LEU A 486 21.39 -8.78 12.38
CA LEU A 486 19.99 -8.87 11.96
C LEU A 486 19.36 -10.20 12.35
N GLU A 487 20.09 -11.30 12.16
CA GLU A 487 19.68 -12.62 12.60
C GLU A 487 19.46 -12.67 14.13
N TYR A 488 20.41 -12.16 14.90
CA TYR A 488 20.28 -12.03 16.36
C TYR A 488 19.06 -11.19 16.75
N LEU A 489 18.84 -10.03 16.13
CA LEU A 489 17.68 -9.17 16.42
C LEU A 489 16.35 -9.88 16.13
N GLY A 490 16.30 -10.69 15.07
CA GLY A 490 15.15 -11.51 14.70
C GLY A 490 14.84 -12.61 15.71
N GLU A 491 15.85 -13.40 16.11
CA GLU A 491 15.66 -14.56 17.00
C GLU A 491 15.52 -14.18 18.47
N SER A 492 16.27 -13.18 18.93
CA SER A 492 16.29 -12.78 20.35
C SER A 492 14.99 -12.12 20.81
N GLY A 493 14.22 -11.55 19.88
CA GLY A 493 13.10 -10.67 20.19
C GLY A 493 13.51 -9.44 21.04
N LEU A 494 14.78 -9.02 20.97
CA LEU A 494 15.35 -7.97 21.82
C LEU A 494 14.53 -6.67 21.76
N ALA A 495 14.12 -6.24 20.57
CA ALA A 495 13.32 -5.02 20.42
C ALA A 495 12.00 -5.07 21.21
N LYS A 496 11.36 -6.25 21.30
CA LYS A 496 10.13 -6.47 22.07
C LYS A 496 10.41 -6.47 23.57
N LYS A 497 11.47 -7.16 24.00
CA LYS A 497 11.88 -7.23 25.43
C LYS A 497 12.29 -5.85 25.96
N LEU A 498 12.97 -5.06 25.13
CA LEU A 498 13.38 -3.70 25.44
C LEU A 498 12.18 -2.76 25.65
N MET A 499 11.12 -2.88 24.84
CA MET A 499 9.88 -2.11 25.05
C MET A 499 9.21 -2.49 26.37
N GLY A 500 9.06 -3.80 26.64
CA GLY A 500 8.50 -4.24 27.92
C GLY A 500 9.28 -3.72 29.12
N PHE A 501 10.62 -3.65 29.00
CA PHE A 501 11.48 -3.07 30.04
C PHE A 501 11.23 -1.57 30.24
N VAL A 502 11.05 -0.78 29.18
CA VAL A 502 10.73 0.67 29.30
C VAL A 502 9.38 0.87 29.97
N ASP A 503 8.39 0.07 29.61
CA ASP A 503 7.04 0.16 30.19
C ASP A 503 7.04 -0.26 31.68
N SER A 504 7.80 -1.28 32.07
CA SER A 504 7.86 -1.77 33.47
C SER A 504 8.73 -0.92 34.39
N SER A 505 9.79 -0.32 33.86
CA SER A 505 10.70 0.52 34.65
C SER A 505 10.12 1.89 35.01
N GLY A 506 8.92 2.25 34.51
CA GLY A 506 8.22 3.48 34.87
C GLY A 506 9.09 4.74 34.72
N SER A 507 10.15 4.67 33.93
CA SER A 507 11.10 5.77 33.80
C SER A 507 10.44 6.82 32.93
N GLY A 508 9.70 7.71 33.58
CA GLY A 508 9.78 9.11 33.21
C GLY A 508 11.25 9.40 32.94
N THR A 509 11.53 9.98 31.79
CA THR A 509 12.76 10.75 31.62
C THR A 509 13.06 11.45 32.95
N PRO A 510 14.23 11.26 33.59
CA PRO A 510 14.60 12.15 34.67
C PRO A 510 14.48 13.56 34.09
N ALA A 511 13.81 14.43 34.85
CA ALA A 511 13.61 15.82 34.51
C ALA A 511 14.87 16.35 33.83
N ILE A 512 14.71 16.80 32.59
CA ILE A 512 15.65 17.72 31.99
C ILE A 512 15.76 18.86 33.01
N ALA A 513 16.96 19.08 33.57
CA ALA A 513 17.22 20.32 34.29
C ALA A 513 16.77 21.46 33.37
N PRO A 514 15.93 22.41 33.83
CA PRO A 514 15.36 23.41 32.95
C PRO A 514 16.50 24.16 32.26
N ALA A 515 16.59 24.00 30.94
CA ALA A 515 17.28 24.95 30.10
C ALA A 515 16.57 26.30 30.26
N PRO A 516 17.30 27.43 30.22
CA PRO A 516 16.73 28.74 30.51
C PRO A 516 15.50 28.99 29.64
N ALA A 517 14.44 29.48 30.28
CA ALA A 517 13.14 29.76 29.69
C ALA A 517 13.29 30.53 28.37
N THR A 518 12.89 29.88 27.28
CA THR A 518 12.52 30.55 26.05
C THR A 518 11.05 30.22 25.85
N ASP A 519 10.23 31.26 25.89
CA ASP A 519 8.78 31.20 25.76
C ASP A 519 8.41 30.79 24.32
N ASP A 520 8.27 29.49 24.06
CA ASP A 520 7.65 28.99 22.83
C ASP A 520 6.70 27.81 23.17
N PRO A 521 5.36 27.97 23.04
CA PRO A 521 4.38 27.02 23.56
C PRO A 521 3.92 25.96 22.54
N ASP A 522 4.79 25.34 21.75
CA ASP A 522 4.35 24.36 20.71
C ASP A 522 5.21 23.09 20.49
N GLU A 523 6.08 22.69 21.41
CA GLU A 523 6.73 21.36 21.35
C GLU A 523 6.08 20.35 22.31
N GLY A 524 4.94 19.80 21.89
CA GLY A 524 4.15 18.86 22.67
C GLY A 524 3.69 17.63 21.89
N PHE A 525 4.58 16.87 21.23
CA PHE A 525 4.24 15.52 20.78
C PHE A 525 5.46 14.60 20.55
N GLU A 526 6.18 14.23 21.62
CA GLU A 526 7.11 13.09 21.55
C GLU A 526 6.33 11.79 21.80
N SER A 527 6.11 11.01 20.74
CA SER A 527 5.50 9.69 20.84
C SER A 527 6.38 8.76 21.69
N ARG A 528 5.99 8.53 22.95
CA ARG A 528 6.54 7.55 23.93
C ARG A 528 6.53 6.08 23.46
N HIS A 529 6.36 5.81 22.17
CA HIS A 529 5.53 4.70 21.70
C HIS A 529 6.02 3.96 20.45
N ILE A 530 7.15 4.37 19.85
CA ILE A 530 7.86 3.60 18.80
C ILE A 530 9.16 3.09 19.43
N SER A 531 9.44 1.78 19.36
CA SER A 531 10.76 1.25 19.77
C SER A 531 11.82 1.78 18.82
N PRO A 532 12.75 2.63 19.27
CA PRO A 532 13.80 3.16 18.40
C PRO A 532 14.69 2.04 17.82
N LEU A 533 14.74 0.88 18.48
CA LEU A 533 15.49 -0.28 18.02
C LEU A 533 14.85 -0.97 16.80
N ARG A 534 13.52 -0.91 16.63
CA ARG A 534 12.85 -1.42 15.42
C ARG A 534 13.19 -0.60 14.18
N THR A 535 13.30 0.73 14.34
CA THR A 535 13.74 1.62 13.26
C THR A 535 15.20 1.34 12.88
N VAL A 536 16.05 1.06 13.88
CA VAL A 536 17.45 0.64 13.65
C VAL A 536 17.50 -0.71 12.93
N GLU A 537 16.70 -1.69 13.36
CA GLU A 537 16.57 -2.98 12.68
C GLU A 537 16.16 -2.81 11.22
N ALA A 538 15.17 -1.95 10.94
CA ALA A 538 14.74 -1.64 9.58
C ALA A 538 15.86 -1.00 8.74
N LEU A 539 16.63 -0.06 9.32
CA LEU A 539 17.76 0.57 8.63
C LEU A 539 18.85 -0.45 8.29
N LEU A 540 19.21 -1.32 9.25
CA LEU A 540 20.18 -2.38 9.03
C LEU A 540 19.71 -3.35 7.93
N LYS A 541 18.42 -3.72 7.91
CA LYS A 541 17.83 -4.55 6.84
C LYS A 541 17.93 -3.87 5.48
N ALA A 542 17.62 -2.57 5.40
CA ALA A 542 17.71 -1.80 4.16
C ALA A 542 19.16 -1.75 3.64
N LEU A 543 20.14 -1.55 4.53
CA LEU A 543 21.56 -1.54 4.18
C LEU A 543 22.06 -2.89 3.65
N THR A 544 21.47 -4.02 4.08
CA THR A 544 21.87 -5.37 3.65
C THR A 544 21.09 -5.92 2.45
N SER A 545 19.91 -5.36 2.13
CA SER A 545 19.00 -5.89 1.10
C SER A 545 19.11 -5.17 -0.24
N ALA A 546 19.77 -4.02 -0.28
CA ALA A 546 19.92 -3.21 -1.48
C ALA A 546 21.11 -3.72 -2.33
N GLY A 547 20.82 -4.31 -3.49
CA GLY A 547 21.83 -4.72 -4.48
C GLY A 547 22.53 -3.53 -5.14
N GLY A 548 23.33 -2.77 -4.39
CA GLY A 548 24.13 -1.62 -4.89
C GLY A 548 23.35 -0.35 -5.23
N ASP A 549 22.04 -0.46 -5.50
CA ASP A 549 21.19 0.65 -5.97
C ASP A 549 20.59 1.53 -4.86
N GLY A 550 20.86 1.24 -3.58
CA GLY A 550 20.43 2.08 -2.46
C GLY A 550 21.31 3.32 -2.28
N ARG A 551 20.74 4.38 -1.72
CA ARG A 551 21.44 5.61 -1.34
C ARG A 551 21.12 6.02 0.08
N ILE A 552 22.09 6.69 0.71
CA ILE A 552 21.93 7.26 2.04
C ILE A 552 21.97 8.78 1.93
N LEU A 553 20.88 9.42 2.35
CA LEU A 553 20.81 10.84 2.58
C LEU A 553 21.11 11.12 4.05
N ALA A 554 22.19 11.84 4.33
CA ALA A 554 22.56 12.26 5.67
C ALA A 554 22.36 13.77 5.81
N GLN A 555 21.43 14.19 6.68
CA GLN A 555 21.17 15.60 6.95
C GLN A 555 21.80 16.00 8.29
N PRO A 556 22.61 17.06 8.33
CA PRO A 556 23.15 17.57 9.58
C PRO A 556 22.04 18.22 10.43
N HIS A 557 22.15 18.07 11.74
CA HIS A 557 21.32 18.85 12.66
C HIS A 557 21.71 20.34 12.60
N SER A 558 20.72 21.21 12.47
CA SER A 558 20.88 22.67 12.47
C SER A 558 19.80 23.31 13.34
N ALA A 559 20.20 23.78 14.53
CA ALA A 559 19.31 24.46 15.46
C ALA A 559 18.78 25.80 14.91
N SER A 560 19.60 26.54 14.15
CA SER A 560 19.20 27.84 13.58
C SER A 560 18.12 27.76 12.50
N LYS A 561 18.02 26.62 11.80
CA LYS A 561 16.99 26.37 10.77
C LYS A 561 15.86 25.47 11.27
N GLY A 562 15.85 25.07 12.54
CA GLY A 562 14.87 24.12 13.09
C GLY A 562 14.94 22.72 12.45
N VAL A 563 16.10 22.33 11.90
CA VAL A 563 16.27 21.07 11.17
C VAL A 563 16.90 20.01 12.06
N GLU A 564 16.19 18.90 12.29
CA GLU A 564 16.73 17.75 12.99
C GLU A 564 17.72 16.98 12.10
N GLY A 565 18.82 16.48 12.70
CA GLY A 565 19.74 15.61 11.98
C GLY A 565 19.10 14.25 11.69
N LEU A 566 19.22 13.75 10.46
CA LEU A 566 18.61 12.49 10.05
C LEU A 566 19.51 11.67 9.12
N ILE A 567 19.30 10.36 9.15
CA ILE A 567 19.83 9.40 8.18
C ILE A 567 18.62 8.76 7.50
N ARG A 568 18.56 8.85 6.18
CA ARG A 568 17.49 8.30 5.36
C ARG A 568 18.07 7.36 4.31
N PHE A 569 17.55 6.15 4.26
CA PHE A 569 17.78 5.22 3.17
C PHE A 569 16.73 5.43 2.07
N ILE A 570 17.21 5.52 0.83
CA ILE A 570 16.40 5.75 -0.37
C ILE A 570 16.70 4.64 -1.38
N LEU A 571 15.64 4.04 -1.91
CA LEU A 571 15.74 3.09 -3.01
C LEU A 571 15.68 3.83 -4.35
N LEU A 572 16.68 3.67 -5.20
CA LEU A 572 16.67 4.27 -6.55
C LEU A 572 15.96 3.39 -7.58
N ASN A 573 16.02 2.06 -7.41
CA ASN A 573 15.56 1.10 -8.39
C ASN A 573 14.37 0.25 -7.85
N PRO A 574 13.11 0.63 -8.16
CA PRO A 574 11.94 -0.11 -7.69
C PRO A 574 11.76 -1.48 -8.37
N VAL A 575 12.39 -1.71 -9.53
CA VAL A 575 12.26 -2.95 -10.33
C VAL A 575 12.58 -4.18 -9.48
N ILE A 576 13.60 -4.12 -8.63
CA ILE A 576 14.11 -5.29 -7.88
C ILE A 576 13.01 -5.92 -7.02
N HIS A 577 12.17 -5.09 -6.38
CA HIS A 577 11.08 -5.58 -5.53
C HIS A 577 9.82 -5.92 -6.31
N PHE A 578 9.56 -5.21 -7.43
CA PHE A 578 8.37 -5.45 -8.25
C PHE A 578 8.52 -6.66 -9.18
N GLN A 579 9.75 -6.96 -9.61
CA GLN A 579 10.06 -8.08 -10.52
C GLN A 579 9.63 -9.43 -9.96
N GLU A 580 9.70 -9.63 -8.63
CA GLU A 580 9.19 -10.87 -8.01
C GLU A 580 7.68 -11.02 -8.22
N ILE A 581 6.92 -9.92 -8.13
CA ILE A 581 5.47 -9.92 -8.34
C ILE A 581 5.16 -10.27 -9.79
N VAL A 582 5.83 -9.59 -10.72
CA VAL A 582 5.65 -9.79 -12.16
C VAL A 582 5.99 -11.21 -12.60
N LYS A 583 7.08 -11.81 -12.08
CA LYS A 583 7.52 -13.15 -12.48
C LYS A 583 6.71 -14.29 -11.87
N ARG A 584 6.21 -14.13 -10.64
CA ARG A 584 5.47 -15.20 -9.94
C ARG A 584 3.98 -15.19 -10.27
N SER A 585 3.42 -14.03 -10.59
CA SER A 585 2.00 -13.91 -10.94
C SER A 585 1.72 -14.35 -12.37
N ARG A 586 0.52 -14.92 -12.58
CA ARG A 586 0.03 -15.29 -13.93
C ARG A 586 -0.11 -14.08 -14.84
N SER A 587 -0.60 -12.97 -14.28
CA SER A 587 -0.79 -11.71 -14.98
C SER A 587 -0.81 -10.56 -13.98
N VAL A 588 -0.25 -9.42 -14.37
CA VAL A 588 -0.25 -8.19 -13.57
C VAL A 588 -0.95 -7.09 -14.35
N ILE A 589 -2.02 -6.54 -13.78
CA ILE A 589 -2.81 -5.45 -14.36
C ILE A 589 -2.53 -4.19 -13.54
N LEU A 590 -2.07 -3.14 -14.20
CA LEU A 590 -1.99 -1.78 -13.66
C LEU A 590 -3.11 -0.94 -14.26
N ALA A 591 -4.06 -0.52 -13.44
CA ALA A 591 -5.16 0.34 -13.88
C ALA A 591 -5.09 1.71 -13.19
N GLY A 592 -5.28 2.79 -13.95
CA GLY A 592 -5.23 4.15 -13.41
C GLY A 592 -5.96 5.16 -14.30
N GLY A 593 -6.37 6.29 -13.73
CA GLY A 593 -6.99 7.37 -14.50
C GLY A 593 -6.02 8.31 -15.20
N THR A 594 -4.76 8.33 -14.76
CA THR A 594 -3.74 9.31 -15.18
C THR A 594 -2.39 8.62 -15.35
N MET A 595 -2.34 7.60 -16.19
CA MET A 595 -1.14 6.77 -16.37
C MET A 595 -0.12 7.38 -17.34
N GLN A 596 -0.51 8.38 -18.15
CA GLN A 596 0.43 9.08 -19.03
C GLN A 596 1.47 9.91 -18.25
N PRO A 597 2.76 9.87 -18.67
CA PRO A 597 3.33 9.05 -19.76
C PRO A 597 3.63 7.60 -19.34
N VAL A 598 3.10 6.64 -20.10
CA VAL A 598 3.20 5.20 -19.78
C VAL A 598 4.61 4.63 -19.95
N SER A 599 5.43 5.22 -20.83
CA SER A 599 6.83 4.82 -21.05
C SER A 599 7.63 4.74 -19.75
N GLN A 600 7.44 5.69 -18.85
CA GLN A 600 8.11 5.70 -17.56
C GLN A 600 7.73 4.50 -16.69
N VAL A 601 6.46 4.10 -16.70
CA VAL A 601 5.97 2.96 -15.91
C VAL A 601 6.59 1.67 -16.44
N ILE A 602 6.66 1.52 -17.76
CA ILE A 602 7.30 0.38 -18.42
C ILE A 602 8.79 0.31 -18.05
N ASP A 603 9.51 1.41 -18.21
CA ASP A 603 10.97 1.43 -17.99
C ASP A 603 11.35 1.25 -16.51
N GLN A 604 10.48 1.65 -15.56
CA GLN A 604 10.76 1.54 -14.12
C GLN A 604 10.17 0.32 -13.42
N LEU A 605 9.20 -0.38 -14.00
CA LEU A 605 8.56 -1.55 -13.36
C LEU A 605 8.66 -2.81 -14.21
N PHE A 606 8.53 -2.69 -15.54
CA PHE A 606 8.48 -3.81 -16.47
C PHE A 606 9.75 -3.94 -17.32
N SER A 607 10.87 -3.36 -16.87
CA SER A 607 12.14 -3.42 -17.62
C SER A 607 12.65 -4.85 -17.85
N SER A 608 12.17 -5.84 -17.09
CA SER A 608 12.51 -7.25 -17.24
C SER A 608 11.50 -8.06 -18.07
N VAL A 609 10.41 -7.44 -18.55
CA VAL A 609 9.35 -8.11 -19.34
C VAL A 609 9.53 -7.73 -20.81
N PRO A 610 9.46 -8.69 -21.75
CA PRO A 610 9.47 -8.39 -23.18
C PRO A 610 8.31 -7.46 -23.56
N ARG A 611 8.55 -6.46 -24.42
CA ARG A 611 7.49 -5.51 -24.82
C ARG A 611 6.28 -6.15 -25.49
N GLY A 612 6.43 -7.32 -26.11
CA GLY A 612 5.31 -8.08 -26.70
C GLY A 612 4.35 -8.69 -25.68
N GLU A 613 4.79 -8.83 -24.42
CA GLU A 613 3.99 -9.35 -23.30
C GLU A 613 3.40 -8.20 -22.44
N ILE A 614 3.48 -6.96 -22.94
CA ILE A 614 2.95 -5.77 -22.27
C ILE A 614 1.81 -5.21 -23.15
N ASP A 615 0.58 -5.43 -22.71
CA ASP A 615 -0.60 -4.89 -23.36
C ASP A 615 -0.87 -3.46 -22.85
N LEU A 616 -1.04 -2.50 -23.77
CA LEU A 616 -1.35 -1.11 -23.45
C LEU A 616 -2.75 -0.78 -23.93
N PHE A 617 -3.56 -0.22 -23.04
CA PHE A 617 -4.89 0.24 -23.35
C PHE A 617 -5.13 1.61 -22.73
N SER A 618 -5.66 2.53 -23.53
CA SER A 618 -6.10 3.83 -23.05
C SER A 618 -7.45 4.11 -23.69
N CYS A 619 -8.47 4.34 -22.88
CA CYS A 619 -9.76 4.75 -23.42
C CYS A 619 -9.90 6.26 -23.49
N GLY A 620 -10.61 6.71 -24.52
CA GLY A 620 -10.96 8.11 -24.70
C GLY A 620 -11.91 8.62 -23.61
N HIS A 621 -12.15 9.92 -23.64
CA HIS A 621 -13.07 10.56 -22.73
C HIS A 621 -14.53 10.26 -23.12
N VAL A 622 -15.43 10.08 -22.13
CA VAL A 622 -16.90 9.98 -22.35
C VAL A 622 -17.53 11.30 -22.84
N ILE A 623 -16.77 12.39 -22.77
CA ILE A 623 -17.21 13.73 -23.15
C ILE A 623 -16.70 13.96 -24.56
N PRO A 624 -17.58 14.41 -25.46
CA PRO A 624 -17.16 14.62 -26.82
C PRO A 624 -16.25 15.87 -26.90
N PRO A 625 -15.27 15.91 -27.82
CA PRO A 625 -14.28 16.98 -27.91
C PRO A 625 -14.87 18.38 -28.02
N GLU A 626 -16.08 18.54 -28.58
CA GLU A 626 -16.79 19.83 -28.65
C GLU A 626 -17.10 20.47 -27.29
N ASN A 627 -17.12 19.69 -26.21
CA ASN A 627 -17.45 20.17 -24.87
C ASN A 627 -16.21 20.45 -24.00
N LEU A 628 -15.01 20.27 -24.56
CA LEU A 628 -13.73 20.51 -23.89
C LEU A 628 -12.92 21.55 -24.65
N LEU A 629 -12.55 22.65 -23.99
CA LEU A 629 -11.77 23.71 -24.60
C LEU A 629 -10.46 23.95 -23.83
N GLY A 630 -9.33 23.43 -24.33
CA GLY A 630 -8.02 23.68 -23.76
C GLY A 630 -7.26 24.81 -24.48
N PHE A 631 -6.72 25.78 -23.73
CA PHE A 631 -5.80 26.79 -24.25
C PHE A 631 -4.61 27.04 -23.31
N SER A 632 -3.46 27.39 -23.89
CA SER A 632 -2.27 27.82 -23.16
C SER A 632 -2.06 29.33 -23.34
N LEU A 633 -2.02 30.08 -22.24
CA LEU A 633 -1.83 31.53 -22.25
C LEU A 633 -0.38 31.88 -21.92
N ALA A 634 0.36 32.38 -22.92
CA ALA A 634 1.74 32.84 -22.72
C ALA A 634 1.83 34.31 -22.25
N SER A 635 0.78 35.10 -22.47
CA SER A 635 0.73 36.54 -22.15
C SER A 635 -0.63 36.95 -21.61
N GLY A 636 -0.64 37.93 -20.70
CA GLY A 636 -1.86 38.50 -20.15
C GLY A 636 -2.55 39.52 -21.07
N PRO A 637 -3.73 40.04 -20.67
CA PRO A 637 -4.50 41.02 -21.44
C PRO A 637 -3.70 42.28 -21.83
N SER A 638 -2.71 42.66 -21.02
CA SER A 638 -1.85 43.81 -21.31
C SER A 638 -0.58 43.46 -22.10
N GLN A 639 -0.54 42.30 -22.78
CA GLN A 639 0.57 41.81 -23.59
C GLN A 639 1.90 41.59 -22.81
N LYS A 640 1.81 41.45 -21.49
CA LYS A 640 2.97 41.08 -20.66
C LYS A 640 3.07 39.56 -20.55
N HIS A 641 4.28 39.05 -20.69
CA HIS A 641 4.56 37.62 -20.60
C HIS A 641 4.24 37.07 -19.21
N LEU A 642 3.58 35.91 -19.18
CA LEU A 642 3.32 35.13 -17.97
C LEU A 642 4.45 34.12 -17.81
N GLU A 643 5.36 34.38 -16.88
CA GLU A 643 6.45 33.47 -16.57
C GLU A 643 6.50 33.20 -15.06
N PHE A 644 6.19 31.96 -14.69
CA PHE A 644 6.09 31.54 -13.30
C PHE A 644 7.23 30.58 -12.89
N THR A 645 8.41 30.74 -13.50
CA THR A 645 9.63 30.03 -13.07
C THR A 645 10.00 30.43 -11.63
N TYR A 646 10.73 29.59 -10.88
CA TYR A 646 11.06 29.86 -9.48
C TYR A 646 11.69 31.26 -9.26
N SER A 647 12.57 31.68 -10.18
CA SER A 647 13.24 32.98 -10.15
C SER A 647 12.33 34.17 -10.49
N ARG A 648 11.27 33.97 -11.27
CA ARG A 648 10.42 35.05 -11.80
C ARG A 648 8.97 35.03 -11.30
N ARG A 649 8.55 33.98 -10.57
CA ARG A 649 7.18 33.87 -10.05
C ARG A 649 6.79 34.99 -9.07
N GLY A 650 7.77 35.64 -8.44
CA GLY A 650 7.53 36.84 -7.60
C GLY A 650 7.37 38.13 -8.40
N HIS A 651 7.49 38.11 -9.73
CA HIS A 651 7.48 39.30 -10.54
C HIS A 651 6.08 39.94 -10.56
N VAL A 652 6.03 41.15 -10.01
CA VAL A 652 4.80 41.90 -9.73
C VAL A 652 3.90 42.04 -10.96
N ALA A 653 4.46 42.31 -12.13
CA ALA A 653 3.68 42.50 -13.34
C ALA A 653 2.97 41.22 -13.82
N ALA A 654 3.57 40.04 -13.60
CA ALA A 654 2.96 38.77 -13.98
C ALA A 654 1.80 38.42 -13.04
N LEU A 655 1.95 38.70 -11.74
CA LEU A 655 0.87 38.55 -10.75
C LEU A 655 -0.31 39.47 -11.04
N ASP A 656 -0.05 40.71 -11.46
CA ASP A 656 -1.10 41.66 -11.84
C ASP A 656 -1.84 41.24 -13.12
N GLU A 657 -1.14 40.67 -14.11
CA GLU A 657 -1.78 40.09 -15.29
C GLU A 657 -2.62 38.86 -14.92
N LEU A 658 -2.13 37.99 -14.04
CA LEU A 658 -2.89 36.83 -13.57
C LEU A 658 -4.21 37.25 -12.91
N GLY A 659 -4.17 38.30 -12.06
CA GLY A 659 -5.38 38.87 -11.46
C GLY A 659 -6.37 39.40 -12.51
N ARG A 660 -5.88 40.03 -13.60
CA ARG A 660 -6.74 40.48 -14.71
C ARG A 660 -7.36 39.32 -15.49
N ILE A 661 -6.61 38.23 -15.69
CA ILE A 661 -7.11 37.01 -16.34
C ILE A 661 -8.23 36.41 -15.50
N LEU A 662 -8.01 36.22 -14.20
CA LEU A 662 -9.04 35.68 -13.30
C LEU A 662 -10.27 36.59 -13.24
N LEU A 663 -10.11 37.92 -13.25
CA LEU A 663 -11.23 38.85 -13.31
C LEU A 663 -12.05 38.70 -14.60
N ASN A 664 -11.39 38.48 -15.75
CA ASN A 664 -12.09 38.24 -17.00
C ASN A 664 -12.82 36.88 -17.00
N LEU A 665 -12.17 35.83 -16.52
CA LEU A 665 -12.78 34.50 -16.38
C LEU A 665 -13.97 34.54 -15.41
N ALA A 666 -13.85 35.25 -14.29
CA ALA A 666 -14.92 35.43 -13.31
C ALA A 666 -16.17 36.10 -13.88
N ARG A 667 -16.04 36.89 -14.97
CA ARG A 667 -17.17 37.56 -15.64
C ARG A 667 -17.85 36.67 -16.67
N ILE A 668 -17.13 35.71 -17.27
CA ILE A 668 -17.59 34.93 -18.41
C ILE A 668 -18.05 33.53 -17.96
N VAL A 669 -17.29 32.88 -17.08
CA VAL A 669 -17.52 31.49 -16.70
C VAL A 669 -18.65 31.41 -15.67
N PRO A 670 -19.75 30.68 -15.93
CA PRO A 670 -20.79 30.43 -14.93
C PRO A 670 -20.33 29.39 -13.89
N GLY A 671 -20.92 29.40 -12.70
CA GLY A 671 -20.61 28.39 -11.66
C GLY A 671 -19.20 28.53 -11.08
N GLY A 672 -18.57 27.39 -10.79
CA GLY A 672 -17.25 27.28 -10.15
C GLY A 672 -16.06 27.44 -11.10
N VAL A 673 -15.05 28.18 -10.66
CA VAL A 673 -13.71 28.22 -11.28
C VAL A 673 -12.70 27.70 -10.27
N VAL A 674 -11.85 26.76 -10.67
CA VAL A 674 -10.80 26.19 -9.81
C VAL A 674 -9.44 26.63 -10.33
N VAL A 675 -8.64 27.26 -9.47
CA VAL A 675 -7.32 27.80 -9.82
C VAL A 675 -6.26 27.04 -9.04
N PHE A 676 -5.44 26.27 -9.75
CA PHE A 676 -4.36 25.49 -9.17
C PHE A 676 -3.03 26.25 -9.20
N PHE A 677 -2.40 26.40 -8.04
CA PHE A 677 -1.08 26.97 -7.87
C PHE A 677 -0.03 25.90 -7.56
N PRO A 678 1.23 26.07 -8.00
CA PRO A 678 2.33 25.16 -7.67
C PRO A 678 2.67 25.02 -6.17
N SER A 679 2.30 25.99 -5.32
CA SER A 679 2.58 25.94 -3.87
C SER A 679 1.75 26.95 -3.08
N TYR A 680 1.42 26.63 -1.81
CA TYR A 680 0.74 27.56 -0.89
C TYR A 680 1.47 28.90 -0.75
N ARG A 681 2.82 28.90 -0.73
CA ARG A 681 3.60 30.15 -0.65
C ARG A 681 3.39 31.06 -1.86
N PHE A 682 3.19 30.47 -3.04
CA PHE A 682 2.98 31.23 -4.26
C PHE A 682 1.54 31.76 -4.35
N GLU A 683 0.56 30.95 -3.96
CA GLU A 683 -0.84 31.39 -3.79
C GLU A 683 -0.92 32.59 -2.82
N GLU A 684 -0.34 32.47 -1.61
CA GLU A 684 -0.33 33.55 -0.62
C GLU A 684 0.31 34.84 -1.16
N ASN A 685 1.38 34.74 -1.95
CA ASN A 685 2.02 35.89 -2.55
C ASN A 685 1.13 36.55 -3.64
N ALA A 686 0.49 35.74 -4.47
CA ALA A 686 -0.46 36.22 -5.48
C ALA A 686 -1.65 36.95 -4.82
N VAL A 687 -2.26 36.34 -3.80
CA VAL A 687 -3.38 36.92 -3.05
C VAL A 687 -2.98 38.23 -2.37
N ARG A 688 -1.82 38.28 -1.70
CA ARG A 688 -1.30 39.52 -1.10
C ARG A 688 -1.13 40.63 -2.13
N ARG A 689 -0.64 40.30 -3.33
CA ARG A 689 -0.50 41.27 -4.42
C ARG A 689 -1.86 41.77 -4.92
N TRP A 690 -2.84 40.89 -5.05
CA TRP A 690 -4.19 41.27 -5.50
C TRP A 690 -4.95 42.11 -4.48
N GLN A 691 -4.72 41.88 -3.19
CA GLN A 691 -5.23 42.74 -2.12
C GLN A 691 -4.59 44.14 -2.20
N ALA A 692 -3.27 44.21 -2.38
CA ALA A 692 -2.56 45.49 -2.51
C ALA A 692 -2.98 46.31 -3.74
N THR A 693 -3.39 45.65 -4.83
CA THR A 693 -3.84 46.29 -6.08
C THR A 693 -5.37 46.46 -6.18
N LYS A 694 -6.12 46.07 -5.14
CA LYS A 694 -7.59 45.99 -5.13
C LYS A 694 -8.20 45.10 -6.22
N GLN A 695 -7.41 44.24 -6.85
CA GLN A 695 -7.90 43.23 -7.79
C GLN A 695 -8.70 42.15 -7.06
N TYR A 696 -8.33 41.82 -5.82
CA TYR A 696 -9.04 40.84 -5.00
C TYR A 696 -10.52 41.24 -4.81
N GLU A 697 -10.76 42.48 -4.38
CA GLU A 697 -12.12 43.04 -4.20
C GLU A 697 -12.93 43.04 -5.52
N GLN A 698 -12.27 43.33 -6.65
CA GLN A 698 -12.91 43.33 -7.96
C GLN A 698 -13.34 41.93 -8.42
N ILE A 699 -12.54 40.91 -8.10
CA ILE A 699 -12.85 39.52 -8.38
C ILE A 699 -13.95 39.03 -7.44
N GLU A 700 -13.84 39.32 -6.15
CA GLU A 700 -14.81 38.95 -5.10
C GLU A 700 -16.20 39.55 -5.36
N ALA A 701 -16.25 40.77 -5.90
CA ALA A 701 -17.50 41.41 -6.34
C ALA A 701 -18.22 40.67 -7.48
N LYS A 702 -17.54 39.75 -8.17
CA LYS A 702 -18.12 38.90 -9.23
C LYS A 702 -18.34 37.46 -8.76
N LYS A 703 -17.37 36.87 -8.06
CA LYS A 703 -17.45 35.50 -7.53
C LYS A 703 -16.79 35.42 -6.16
N ALA A 704 -17.42 34.75 -5.22
CA ALA A 704 -16.85 34.52 -3.89
C ALA A 704 -15.54 33.72 -4.00
N ILE A 705 -14.51 34.13 -3.27
CA ILE A 705 -13.18 33.50 -3.33
C ILE A 705 -13.01 32.61 -2.08
N PHE A 706 -12.61 31.36 -2.30
CA PHE A 706 -12.27 30.39 -1.26
C PHE A 706 -10.84 29.91 -1.48
N SER A 707 -10.10 29.69 -0.39
CA SER A 707 -8.74 29.12 -0.43
C SER A 707 -8.70 27.77 0.25
N GLU A 708 -7.88 26.87 -0.28
CA GLU A 708 -7.64 25.57 0.31
C GLU A 708 -6.97 25.68 1.70
N PRO A 709 -7.58 25.15 2.77
CA PRO A 709 -6.98 25.18 4.10
C PRO A 709 -5.82 24.19 4.21
N LYS A 710 -4.78 24.56 4.96
CA LYS A 710 -3.63 23.67 5.24
C LYS A 710 -4.03 22.50 6.15
N LYS A 711 -5.00 22.70 7.05
CA LYS A 711 -5.50 21.67 7.99
C LYS A 711 -6.65 20.88 7.36
N SER A 712 -6.72 19.58 7.68
CA SER A 712 -7.73 18.69 7.07
C SER A 712 -9.12 18.91 7.64
N ASP A 713 -9.22 19.33 8.89
CA ASP A 713 -10.49 19.45 9.61
C ASP A 713 -11.37 20.58 9.07
N GLU A 714 -10.75 21.63 8.52
CA GLU A 714 -11.41 22.79 7.93
C GLU A 714 -11.86 22.55 6.47
N LEU A 715 -11.35 21.50 5.83
CA LEU A 715 -11.56 21.24 4.39
C LEU A 715 -13.03 20.99 4.05
N ALA A 716 -13.72 20.21 4.89
CA ALA A 716 -15.12 19.85 4.67
C ALA A 716 -16.05 21.08 4.77
N GLU A 717 -15.72 22.01 5.65
CA GLU A 717 -16.49 23.24 5.81
C GLU A 717 -16.32 24.15 4.59
N VAL A 718 -15.07 24.38 4.15
CA VAL A 718 -14.77 25.21 2.96
C VAL A 718 -15.44 24.64 1.71
N LEU A 719 -15.40 23.33 1.51
CA LEU A 719 -16.08 22.64 0.40
C LEU A 719 -17.59 22.84 0.41
N THR A 720 -18.21 22.77 1.59
CA THR A 720 -19.66 22.95 1.74
C THR A 720 -20.05 24.39 1.40
N GLN A 721 -19.26 25.36 1.87
CA GLN A 721 -19.47 26.78 1.55
C GLN A 721 -19.28 27.06 0.05
N TYR A 722 -18.22 26.50 -0.55
CA TYR A 722 -17.94 26.60 -1.98
C TYR A 722 -19.09 26.03 -2.84
N SER A 723 -19.50 24.80 -2.55
CA SER A 723 -20.61 24.13 -3.26
C SER A 723 -21.91 24.92 -3.14
N GLY A 724 -22.20 25.45 -1.95
CA GLY A 724 -23.34 26.33 -1.72
C GLY A 724 -23.28 27.62 -2.53
N ALA A 725 -22.09 28.22 -2.69
CA ALA A 725 -21.88 29.43 -3.47
C ALA A 725 -22.01 29.18 -4.99
N CYS A 726 -21.51 28.05 -5.50
CA CYS A 726 -21.67 27.64 -6.89
C CYS A 726 -23.15 27.41 -7.24
N SER A 727 -23.88 26.65 -6.40
CA SER A 727 -25.29 26.30 -6.63
C SER A 727 -26.24 27.51 -6.57
N ARG A 728 -25.98 28.45 -5.65
CA ARG A 728 -26.78 29.68 -5.52
C ARG A 728 -26.54 30.66 -6.68
N GLY A 729 -25.34 30.61 -7.28
CA GLY A 729 -24.89 31.52 -8.33
C GLY A 729 -25.57 31.30 -9.69
N SER A 730 -26.00 30.07 -10.00
CA SER A 730 -26.53 29.72 -11.33
C SER A 730 -27.79 30.49 -11.75
N ARG A 731 -28.54 31.10 -10.81
CA ARG A 731 -29.77 31.86 -11.12
C ARG A 731 -29.55 33.36 -11.37
N ASN A 732 -28.41 33.94 -10.95
CA ASN A 732 -28.12 35.37 -11.02
C ASN A 732 -26.75 35.69 -11.67
N GLY A 733 -26.12 34.75 -12.36
CA GLY A 733 -24.78 34.94 -12.96
C GLY A 733 -23.63 34.97 -11.94
N GLY A 734 -23.87 34.47 -10.72
CA GLY A 734 -22.87 34.33 -9.67
C GLY A 734 -22.12 32.99 -9.73
N GLY A 735 -21.13 32.83 -8.85
CA GLY A 735 -20.41 31.58 -8.66
C GLY A 735 -19.27 31.77 -7.67
N ALA A 736 -18.36 30.81 -7.61
CA ALA A 736 -17.23 30.85 -6.71
C ALA A 736 -15.91 30.53 -7.41
N ILE A 737 -14.83 31.11 -6.90
CA ILE A 737 -13.47 30.78 -7.29
C ILE A 737 -12.84 30.04 -6.13
N LEU A 738 -12.25 28.89 -6.41
CA LEU A 738 -11.49 28.11 -5.45
C LEU A 738 -10.01 28.20 -5.82
N LEU A 739 -9.19 28.75 -4.91
CA LEU A 739 -7.74 28.72 -4.99
C LEU A 739 -7.26 27.43 -4.31
N SER A 740 -6.55 26.60 -5.06
CA SER A 740 -6.06 25.30 -4.61
C SER A 740 -4.61 25.11 -5.01
N VAL A 741 -3.94 24.13 -4.39
CA VAL A 741 -2.54 23.83 -4.65
C VAL A 741 -2.39 22.46 -5.32
N VAL A 742 -1.52 22.39 -6.32
CA VAL A 742 -1.18 21.11 -6.97
C VAL A 742 -0.47 20.20 -5.96
N GLY A 743 -0.91 18.95 -5.86
CA GLY A 743 -0.46 18.02 -4.82
C GLY A 743 -1.02 18.34 -3.43
N GLY A 744 -1.91 19.33 -3.34
CA GLY A 744 -2.75 19.58 -2.17
C GLY A 744 -3.87 18.55 -2.04
N LYS A 745 -4.62 18.63 -0.93
CA LYS A 745 -5.71 17.68 -0.64
C LYS A 745 -6.85 17.82 -1.63
N MET A 746 -7.06 19.03 -2.14
CA MET A 746 -8.11 19.31 -3.13
C MET A 746 -7.79 18.75 -4.52
N SER A 747 -6.51 18.52 -4.81
CA SER A 747 -6.06 17.95 -6.09
C SER A 747 -6.04 16.41 -6.11
N GLU A 748 -6.28 15.76 -4.96
CA GLU A 748 -6.32 14.30 -4.84
C GLU A 748 -7.67 13.83 -4.26
N GLY A 749 -8.46 13.09 -5.04
CA GLY A 749 -9.59 12.30 -4.53
C GLY A 749 -10.92 13.03 -4.32
N ILE A 750 -11.00 14.32 -4.67
CA ILE A 750 -12.28 15.06 -4.76
C ILE A 750 -12.71 15.13 -6.22
N ASN A 751 -13.99 14.92 -6.46
CA ASN A 751 -14.58 14.96 -7.80
C ASN A 751 -15.45 16.22 -7.93
N PHE A 752 -15.05 17.15 -8.81
CA PHE A 752 -15.82 18.37 -9.07
C PHE A 752 -16.80 18.14 -10.21
N SER A 753 -18.08 17.94 -9.87
CA SER A 753 -19.13 17.70 -10.86
C SER A 753 -19.79 18.98 -11.38
N ASP A 754 -19.88 19.09 -12.70
CA ASP A 754 -20.69 20.06 -13.46
C ASP A 754 -20.56 21.53 -12.98
N GLU A 755 -21.55 22.07 -12.24
CA GLU A 755 -21.53 23.46 -11.74
C GLU A 755 -20.41 23.75 -10.75
N LEU A 756 -19.84 22.73 -10.11
CA LEU A 756 -18.76 22.88 -9.15
C LEU A 756 -17.45 23.30 -9.81
N ALA A 757 -17.24 22.98 -11.10
CA ALA A 757 -16.06 23.44 -11.82
C ALA A 757 -16.29 23.45 -13.34
N ARG A 758 -16.57 24.64 -13.86
CA ARG A 758 -16.74 24.88 -15.30
C ARG A 758 -15.46 25.36 -15.98
N CYS A 759 -14.52 25.90 -15.21
CA CYS A 759 -13.23 26.32 -15.72
C CYS A 759 -12.11 25.98 -14.73
N VAL A 760 -11.00 25.53 -15.28
CA VAL A 760 -9.81 25.11 -14.55
C VAL A 760 -8.64 25.94 -15.01
N VAL A 761 -7.97 26.59 -14.07
CA VAL A 761 -6.81 27.43 -14.37
C VAL A 761 -5.59 26.82 -13.71
N MET A 762 -4.68 26.29 -14.51
CA MET A 762 -3.36 25.83 -14.04
C MET A 762 -2.36 26.98 -14.10
N VAL A 763 -1.94 27.50 -12.95
CA VAL A 763 -1.04 28.67 -12.88
C VAL A 763 0.42 28.24 -12.87
N GLY A 764 1.01 28.19 -14.07
CA GLY A 764 2.40 27.74 -14.23
C GLY A 764 2.54 26.23 -14.06
N MET A 765 3.78 25.75 -14.12
CA MET A 765 4.08 24.32 -14.11
C MET A 765 4.62 23.90 -12.74
N PRO A 766 4.02 22.88 -12.07
CA PRO A 766 4.39 22.42 -10.74
C PRO A 766 5.65 21.54 -10.76
N TYR A 767 6.77 22.10 -11.24
CA TYR A 767 8.03 21.38 -11.22
C TYR A 767 8.54 21.19 -9.78
N PRO A 768 8.98 19.98 -9.42
CA PRO A 768 9.64 19.76 -8.15
C PRO A 768 10.96 20.54 -8.07
N ASN A 769 11.49 20.74 -6.87
CA ASN A 769 12.72 21.49 -6.71
C ASN A 769 13.90 20.74 -7.36
N ALA A 770 14.42 21.29 -8.47
CA ALA A 770 15.56 20.72 -9.19
C ALA A 770 16.86 20.61 -8.35
N ARG A 771 16.94 21.32 -7.22
CA ARG A 771 18.09 21.25 -6.29
C ARG A 771 17.91 20.20 -5.19
N ASP A 772 16.79 19.49 -5.16
CA ASP A 772 16.59 18.43 -4.18
C ASP A 772 17.58 17.28 -4.42
N ALA A 773 18.36 16.93 -3.39
CA ALA A 773 19.44 15.94 -3.50
C ALA A 773 18.91 14.56 -3.90
N GLU A 774 17.71 14.20 -3.46
CA GLU A 774 17.06 12.94 -3.83
C GLU A 774 16.72 12.91 -5.32
N LEU A 775 16.14 14.00 -5.84
CA LEU A 775 15.78 14.13 -7.24
C LEU A 775 17.02 14.14 -8.15
N VAL A 776 18.06 14.91 -7.78
CA VAL A 776 19.31 15.00 -8.55
C VAL A 776 19.98 13.64 -8.67
N GLU A 777 20.10 12.89 -7.57
CA GLU A 777 20.69 11.55 -7.59
C GLU A 777 19.84 10.57 -8.40
N LYS A 778 18.51 10.65 -8.29
CA LYS A 778 17.58 9.82 -9.07
C LYS A 778 17.67 10.11 -10.57
N MET A 779 17.76 11.38 -10.95
CA MET A 779 17.98 11.78 -12.35
C MET A 779 19.32 11.25 -12.87
N ALA A 780 20.39 11.42 -12.10
CA ALA A 780 21.71 10.90 -12.46
C ALA A 780 21.73 9.36 -12.58
N PHE A 781 20.98 8.65 -11.75
CA PHE A 781 20.83 7.20 -11.84
C PHE A 781 20.09 6.78 -13.12
N LEU A 782 19.00 7.47 -13.47
CA LEU A 782 18.25 7.18 -14.70
C LEU A 782 19.07 7.51 -15.95
N ASP A 783 19.79 8.63 -15.96
CA ASP A 783 20.67 9.01 -17.07
C ASP A 783 21.84 8.04 -17.28
N LYS A 784 22.33 7.38 -16.21
CA LYS A 784 23.32 6.29 -16.33
C LYS A 784 22.76 5.07 -17.04
N LYS A 785 21.46 4.77 -16.90
CA LYS A 785 20.81 3.65 -17.60
C LYS A 785 20.50 3.99 -19.05
N SER A 786 19.95 5.18 -19.28
CA SER A 786 19.61 5.65 -20.62
C SER A 786 19.73 7.18 -20.67
N PRO A 787 20.63 7.73 -21.51
CA PRO A 787 20.87 9.17 -21.58
C PRO A 787 19.59 9.98 -21.86
N GLY A 788 19.30 10.99 -21.05
CA GLY A 788 18.13 11.86 -21.20
C GLY A 788 16.89 11.38 -20.43
N SER A 789 16.92 10.18 -19.86
CA SER A 789 15.82 9.63 -19.06
C SER A 789 15.62 10.40 -17.75
N GLY A 790 16.66 11.01 -17.18
CA GLY A 790 16.57 11.86 -16.01
C GLY A 790 15.74 13.11 -16.27
N ARG A 791 15.94 13.76 -17.41
CA ARG A 791 15.14 14.93 -17.83
C ARG A 791 13.69 14.55 -18.11
N GLN A 792 13.47 13.44 -18.83
CA GLN A 792 12.10 12.93 -19.08
C GLN A 792 11.38 12.59 -17.78
N PHE A 793 12.09 12.02 -16.80
CA PHE A 793 11.53 11.76 -15.46
C PHE A 793 11.09 13.06 -14.76
N TYR A 794 11.93 14.10 -14.82
CA TYR A 794 11.61 15.41 -14.23
C TYR A 794 10.39 16.07 -14.88
N GLU A 795 10.29 16.03 -16.21
CA GLU A 795 9.13 16.52 -16.97
C GLU A 795 7.87 15.69 -16.67
N SER A 796 8.00 14.36 -16.56
CA SER A 796 6.90 13.46 -16.22
C SER A 796 6.33 13.70 -14.82
N LEU A 797 7.17 13.97 -13.81
CA LEU A 797 6.70 14.33 -12.46
C LEU A 797 5.77 15.55 -12.49
N CYS A 798 6.14 16.56 -13.30
CA CYS A 798 5.33 17.75 -13.48
C CYS A 798 4.00 17.43 -14.17
N MET A 799 4.05 16.71 -15.29
CA MET A 799 2.85 16.36 -16.06
C MET A 799 1.90 15.44 -15.29
N LYS A 800 2.40 14.52 -14.48
CA LYS A 800 1.57 13.68 -13.59
C LYS A 800 0.78 14.53 -12.60
N ALA A 801 1.42 15.49 -11.96
CA ALA A 801 0.76 16.38 -11.00
C ALA A 801 -0.31 17.27 -11.67
N VAL A 802 -0.02 17.77 -12.88
CA VAL A 802 -0.99 18.52 -13.70
C VAL A 802 -2.16 17.63 -14.08
N ASN A 803 -1.90 16.44 -14.64
CA ASN A 803 -2.94 15.50 -15.07
C ASN A 803 -3.80 15.02 -13.90
N GLN A 804 -3.25 14.84 -12.70
CA GLN A 804 -4.02 14.51 -11.51
C GLN A 804 -4.97 15.64 -11.11
N SER A 805 -4.48 16.88 -11.13
CA SER A 805 -5.29 18.06 -10.79
C SER A 805 -6.41 18.27 -11.81
N ILE A 806 -6.13 18.08 -13.10
CA ILE A 806 -7.14 18.09 -14.18
C ILE A 806 -8.04 16.84 -14.11
N GLY A 807 -7.56 15.71 -13.61
CA GLY A 807 -8.36 14.49 -13.44
C GLY A 807 -9.39 14.56 -12.31
N THR A 808 -9.34 15.57 -11.44
CA THR A 808 -10.33 15.79 -10.36
C THR A 808 -11.68 16.31 -10.85
N PHE A 809 -11.79 16.71 -12.12
CA PHE A 809 -13.07 17.09 -12.69
C PHE A 809 -13.90 15.83 -12.90
N ASP A 810 -15.13 15.81 -12.36
CA ASP A 810 -16.05 14.70 -12.58
C ASP A 810 -16.66 14.87 -13.94
N VAL A 811 -16.20 14.02 -14.84
CA VAL A 811 -16.53 14.11 -16.25
C VAL A 811 -17.56 13.04 -16.63
N GLY A 812 -18.31 12.55 -15.63
CA GLY A 812 -19.21 11.39 -15.68
C GLY A 812 -20.50 11.57 -16.49
N SER A 813 -20.77 12.73 -17.09
CA SER A 813 -21.91 12.91 -18.00
C SER A 813 -21.46 13.43 -19.37
N PRO A 814 -21.92 12.80 -20.49
CA PRO A 814 -21.66 13.31 -21.84
C PRO A 814 -22.15 14.75 -22.08
N SER A 815 -23.07 15.23 -21.24
CA SER A 815 -23.68 16.57 -21.34
C SER A 815 -22.90 17.68 -20.63
N GLN A 816 -21.79 17.37 -19.97
CA GLN A 816 -20.98 18.36 -19.25
C GLN A 816 -20.10 19.15 -20.22
N TYR A 817 -19.80 20.40 -19.86
CA TYR A 817 -18.92 21.32 -20.58
C TYR A 817 -17.87 21.86 -19.61
N CYS A 818 -16.62 21.88 -20.03
CA CYS A 818 -15.50 22.35 -19.21
C CYS A 818 -14.43 23.07 -20.06
N CYS A 819 -13.80 24.07 -19.44
CA CYS A 819 -12.76 24.92 -20.02
C CYS A 819 -11.45 24.79 -19.25
#